data_AF-A0AAV9W0W3-F1
#
_entry.id   AF-A0AAV9W0W3-F1
#
_cell.length_a   1.000
_cell.length_b   1.000
_cell.length_c   1.000
_cell.angle_alpha   90.00
_cell.angle_beta   90.00
_cell.angle_gamma   90.00
#
_symmetry.space_group_name_H-M   'P 1'
#
loop_
_entity.id
_entity.type
_entity.pdbx_description
1 polymer ?
#
loop_
_entity_poly.entity_id
_entity_poly.type
_entity_poly.pdbx_seq_one_letter_code
_entity_poly.pdbx_strand_id
1 'polypeptide(L)'
;MAPQLKSIIQTIKRNPLKSRGERPGSVVNGTPAEEKTSILHDITHLSMKDKATMAQAVTTLASGEPIDDKKLMLENGVTMLQGLPPNSGLSQKVSDGFITMLWHDLPHPYPTMAGPESRYRKHDGSGNVPWNTELGKAGSPYARNVPPMKPKGPNLPDVESVYEALLKREGPFRKHPSGLNRMFFSFATVVIHECFQTSRKDPFINETSSYVDLSTLYGNTEKEQVRVRTYNNGLIHPDSIASERIMMMPPGVIAVLLMFSRNHNRVARNLLSINEEGKYKPWDSLDDAGKKWQDEDIFQLTRNINVGYFASCVLGDYVAAILNTPRANSEWSLNLGKEIKEGGKRVERGSGNLVSVEFAVLYHWHAALSAADDKWMEELIRYDFPDLKDLEDVTVEMFHKVMKTWGHKLMVTPPKDWTFGGLKRQADGTFNDTELADIIKSCIEEPAHEFGAHGTPASLKVVDIMGQLQARNVFNVCTLNEFRKYLNLKQYETFEDWNPDKEVARRAELLYGHIDNMELYPGLMAECTKPAIPGSGVCPGQTTGRGILDDAVALVRGDRFLSYDFNSNTLTNWGAASLSERAPGAYGGILPVLLMNGIPGELTGTSPYSLLPFYTPEAAQGILKGNKVTNKYITARPPAGKGIVSVQSGAAVKQILGDSDAFKAPYPSDIPTSKNGHDFLAGWNDIKRHDSMTSPIHKSLIEEGFEKNVSLFFSTKMKVLIEKNTLSFKKGRKSIDIVRDVTNVVPIFWVADRFALPLKTPETPRGVFTPFEAFGAYLGVYLYQNLNVSPVLEWRLRESAVQAAGSLLNVFETHLKTQKGITEAVVDWLAKGSAFEVGPHADRLYHALNDSKQAIPDSAADLLNMSAPLAAILTHQGSLLIDLYLSPGYEQYKERLVQLANADAASSEQELRGFVYEGIRLAPAILGVPRVASKDITIDDGARGPITIKSGQTVLAATSTVGLDATIFPEPEKVNPTRPLADYAVLGSGLNSCFGSKLIGAALASVLREVFRLKNVRKAAGKLGNFTVSNIEVAGLHWKQYLDDNAKESPVPTSLTLEYDA
;
A
#
# COMPACT_ATOMS: atom_id res chain seq x y z
N MET A 1 -11.59 -58.46 -66.36
CA MET A 1 -11.39 -58.33 -64.90
C MET A 1 -10.86 -56.92 -64.63
N ALA A 2 -11.49 -55.99 -63.92
CA ALA A 2 -12.79 -55.95 -63.25
C ALA A 2 -13.25 -54.47 -63.16
N PRO A 3 -14.34 -54.07 -63.84
CA PRO A 3 -15.03 -52.78 -63.66
C PRO A 3 -15.98 -52.76 -62.44
N GLN A 4 -15.96 -53.78 -61.58
CA GLN A 4 -16.96 -53.98 -60.53
C GLN A 4 -16.54 -53.55 -59.11
N LEU A 5 -15.37 -52.92 -58.92
CA LEU A 5 -14.99 -52.35 -57.60
C LEU A 5 -15.20 -50.83 -57.46
N LYS A 6 -15.47 -50.08 -58.54
CA LYS A 6 -15.69 -48.61 -58.46
C LYS A 6 -17.13 -48.22 -58.09
N SER A 7 -18.13 -49.08 -58.26
CA SER A 7 -19.54 -48.75 -57.97
C SER A 7 -19.96 -48.97 -56.51
N ILE A 8 -19.16 -49.69 -55.71
CA ILE A 8 -19.49 -49.96 -54.29
C ILE A 8 -19.05 -48.80 -53.38
N ILE A 9 -17.98 -48.07 -53.72
CA ILE A 9 -17.49 -46.92 -52.91
C ILE A 9 -18.32 -45.64 -53.15
N GLN A 10 -18.91 -45.45 -54.33
CA GLN A 10 -19.80 -44.30 -54.61
C GLN A 10 -21.22 -44.44 -54.02
N THR A 11 -21.58 -45.62 -53.52
CA THR A 11 -22.92 -45.89 -52.97
C THR A 11 -23.00 -45.65 -51.45
N ILE A 12 -21.87 -45.53 -50.74
CA ILE A 12 -21.81 -45.30 -49.28
C ILE A 12 -21.80 -43.78 -48.92
N LYS A 13 -21.58 -42.87 -49.87
CA LYS A 13 -21.55 -41.41 -49.64
C LYS A 13 -22.78 -40.63 -50.14
N ARG A 14 -23.93 -41.30 -50.33
CA ARG A 14 -25.18 -40.65 -50.75
C ARG A 14 -26.19 -40.63 -49.61
N ASN A 15 -26.44 -39.45 -49.05
CA ASN A 15 -27.60 -39.23 -48.16
C ASN A 15 -28.90 -39.22 -48.99
N PRO A 16 -30.01 -39.79 -48.46
CA PRO A 16 -31.27 -39.91 -49.20
C PRO A 16 -32.02 -38.57 -49.31
N LEU A 17 -32.61 -38.35 -50.49
CA LEU A 17 -33.61 -37.32 -50.74
C LEU A 17 -34.92 -37.64 -50.01
N LYS A 18 -35.47 -36.68 -49.27
CA LYS A 18 -36.89 -36.67 -48.87
C LYS A 18 -37.63 -35.52 -49.55
N SER A 19 -38.41 -35.94 -50.56
CA SER A 19 -39.74 -35.47 -50.99
C SER A 19 -40.06 -33.99 -51.25
N ARG A 20 -40.26 -33.69 -52.55
CA ARG A 20 -41.50 -33.24 -53.23
C ARG A 20 -42.40 -32.18 -52.56
N GLY A 21 -42.45 -31.00 -53.20
CA GLY A 21 -43.53 -30.02 -53.12
C GLY A 21 -43.21 -28.81 -54.01
N GLU A 22 -43.85 -28.69 -55.16
CA GLU A 22 -43.66 -27.61 -56.15
C GLU A 22 -44.16 -26.25 -55.65
N ARG A 23 -43.45 -25.16 -56.01
CA ARG A 23 -43.97 -24.12 -56.92
C ARG A 23 -42.83 -23.21 -57.43
N PRO A 24 -42.83 -22.85 -58.73
CA PRO A 24 -41.84 -21.96 -59.32
C PRO A 24 -42.28 -20.49 -59.18
N GLY A 25 -41.33 -19.61 -58.89
CA GLY A 25 -41.50 -18.17 -59.07
C GLY A 25 -41.15 -17.30 -57.88
N SER A 26 -39.87 -16.98 -57.75
CA SER A 26 -39.43 -15.60 -57.52
C SER A 26 -37.93 -15.54 -57.80
N VAL A 27 -37.58 -14.81 -58.84
CA VAL A 27 -36.22 -14.34 -59.10
C VAL A 27 -35.76 -13.59 -57.84
N VAL A 28 -34.87 -14.20 -57.06
CA VAL A 28 -33.94 -13.44 -56.24
C VAL A 28 -32.67 -13.40 -57.05
N ASN A 29 -32.22 -12.20 -57.38
CA ASN A 29 -30.95 -11.91 -58.03
C ASN A 29 -29.81 -12.65 -57.31
N GLY A 30 -29.47 -13.85 -57.78
CA GLY A 30 -28.28 -14.55 -57.36
C GLY A 30 -27.14 -14.07 -58.24
N THR A 31 -26.26 -13.24 -57.68
CA THR A 31 -24.94 -12.99 -58.25
C THR A 31 -24.31 -14.34 -58.64
N PRO A 32 -23.79 -14.54 -59.87
CA PRO A 32 -23.10 -15.78 -60.20
C PRO A 32 -21.99 -16.03 -59.17
N ALA A 33 -21.91 -17.24 -58.64
CA ALA A 33 -20.88 -17.60 -57.67
C ALA A 33 -19.51 -17.44 -58.34
N GLU A 34 -18.75 -16.41 -57.95
CA GLU A 34 -17.37 -16.23 -58.41
C GLU A 34 -16.53 -17.43 -57.99
N GLU A 35 -15.90 -18.10 -58.96
CA GLU A 35 -14.94 -19.17 -58.68
C GLU A 35 -13.74 -18.58 -57.93
N LYS A 36 -13.59 -18.99 -56.66
CA LYS A 36 -12.48 -18.53 -55.81
C LYS A 36 -11.17 -19.14 -56.26
N THR A 37 -10.12 -18.34 -56.35
CA THR A 37 -8.76 -18.85 -56.55
C THR A 37 -8.28 -19.60 -55.30
N SER A 38 -7.42 -20.60 -55.50
CA SER A 38 -6.83 -21.34 -54.37
C SER A 38 -5.77 -20.51 -53.64
N ILE A 39 -5.59 -20.74 -52.33
CA ILE A 39 -4.57 -20.05 -51.52
C ILE A 39 -3.16 -20.21 -52.12
N LEU A 40 -2.85 -21.39 -52.66
CA LEU A 40 -1.56 -21.66 -53.30
C LEU A 40 -1.37 -20.82 -54.57
N HIS A 41 -2.42 -20.70 -55.38
CA HIS A 41 -2.42 -19.84 -56.57
C HIS A 41 -2.17 -18.37 -56.19
N ASP A 42 -2.77 -17.88 -55.12
CA ASP A 42 -2.60 -16.48 -54.72
C ASP A 42 -1.20 -16.18 -54.15
N ILE A 43 -0.65 -17.09 -53.33
CA ILE A 43 0.72 -16.95 -52.78
C ILE A 43 1.77 -16.90 -53.90
N THR A 44 1.62 -17.69 -54.96
CA THR A 44 2.60 -17.67 -56.07
C THR A 44 2.59 -16.36 -56.84
N HIS A 45 1.47 -15.63 -56.84
CA HIS A 45 1.27 -14.37 -57.56
C HIS A 45 1.47 -13.11 -56.69
N LEU A 46 1.78 -13.24 -55.40
CA LEU A 46 2.16 -12.11 -54.54
C LEU A 46 3.51 -11.49 -54.95
N SER A 47 3.63 -10.17 -54.79
CA SER A 47 4.93 -9.48 -54.94
C SER A 47 5.92 -9.91 -53.85
N MET A 48 7.22 -9.71 -54.08
CA MET A 48 8.24 -10.02 -53.05
C MET A 48 8.06 -9.18 -51.78
N LYS A 49 7.57 -7.94 -51.92
CA LYS A 49 7.23 -7.06 -50.80
C LYS A 49 6.09 -7.66 -49.98
N ASP A 50 5.03 -8.13 -50.64
CA ASP A 50 3.86 -8.71 -49.96
C ASP A 50 4.18 -10.05 -49.28
N LYS A 51 5.04 -10.87 -49.89
CA LYS A 51 5.56 -12.10 -49.27
C LYS A 51 6.34 -11.80 -48.00
N ALA A 52 7.18 -10.75 -48.01
CA ALA A 52 7.91 -10.31 -46.83
C ALA A 52 6.97 -9.77 -45.74
N THR A 53 5.97 -8.95 -46.12
CA THR A 53 4.93 -8.45 -45.20
C THR A 53 4.17 -9.60 -44.56
N MET A 54 3.76 -10.62 -45.32
CA MET A 54 3.05 -11.79 -44.82
C MET A 54 3.92 -12.62 -43.85
N ALA A 55 5.19 -12.87 -44.20
CA ALA A 55 6.11 -13.59 -43.33
C ALA A 55 6.35 -12.86 -42.00
N GLN A 56 6.50 -11.53 -42.06
CA GLN A 56 6.68 -10.70 -40.87
C GLN A 56 5.40 -10.66 -40.02
N ALA A 57 4.23 -10.54 -40.63
CA ALA A 57 2.94 -10.55 -39.92
C ALA A 57 2.68 -11.87 -39.19
N VAL A 58 2.95 -13.02 -39.83
CA VAL A 58 2.82 -14.33 -39.18
C VAL A 58 3.77 -14.45 -37.99
N THR A 59 5.02 -13.98 -38.13
CA THR A 59 6.01 -14.04 -37.07
C THR A 59 5.63 -13.15 -35.88
N THR A 60 5.14 -11.93 -36.13
CA THR A 60 4.70 -11.00 -35.08
C THR A 60 3.41 -11.45 -34.40
N LEU A 61 2.44 -11.99 -35.14
CA LEU A 61 1.22 -12.55 -34.54
C LEU A 61 1.50 -13.79 -33.71
N ALA A 62 2.43 -14.64 -34.16
CA ALA A 62 2.87 -15.82 -33.41
C ALA A 62 3.69 -15.46 -32.16
N SER A 63 4.42 -14.34 -32.17
CA SER A 63 5.18 -13.90 -30.99
C SER A 63 4.31 -13.29 -29.90
N GLY A 64 3.15 -12.73 -30.25
CA GLY A 64 2.27 -12.04 -29.29
C GLY A 64 2.85 -10.73 -28.74
N GLU A 65 3.96 -10.26 -29.32
CA GLU A 65 4.65 -9.03 -28.93
C GLU A 65 3.88 -7.78 -29.41
N PRO A 66 4.00 -6.62 -28.72
CA PRO A 66 3.42 -5.37 -29.18
C PRO A 66 3.88 -5.01 -30.60
N ILE A 67 2.94 -4.56 -31.43
CA ILE A 67 3.24 -4.10 -32.80
C ILE A 67 3.79 -2.66 -32.73
N ASP A 68 4.97 -2.44 -33.31
CA ASP A 68 5.53 -1.10 -33.54
C ASP A 68 4.85 -0.48 -34.77
N ASP A 69 3.85 0.38 -34.52
CA ASP A 69 3.04 1.06 -35.53
C ASP A 69 3.88 1.92 -36.48
N LYS A 70 5.05 2.43 -36.04
CA LYS A 70 5.99 3.18 -36.89
C LYS A 70 6.59 2.35 -38.02
N LYS A 71 6.51 1.02 -37.94
CA LYS A 71 6.93 0.11 -39.04
C LYS A 71 5.84 -0.09 -40.09
N LEU A 72 4.66 0.54 -39.92
CA LEU A 72 3.54 0.51 -40.85
C LEU A 72 3.09 -0.91 -41.24
N MET A 73 3.20 -1.87 -40.31
CA MET A 73 2.87 -3.28 -40.59
C MET A 73 1.39 -3.47 -40.94
N LEU A 74 0.52 -2.71 -40.26
CA LEU A 74 -0.92 -2.70 -40.51
C LEU A 74 -1.21 -2.21 -41.93
N GLU A 75 -0.64 -1.06 -42.30
CA GLU A 75 -0.82 -0.41 -43.58
C GLU A 75 -0.23 -1.24 -44.72
N ASN A 76 0.92 -1.88 -44.51
CA ASN A 76 1.51 -2.80 -45.46
C ASN A 76 0.62 -4.04 -45.67
N GLY A 77 0.00 -4.57 -44.61
CA GLY A 77 -0.96 -5.68 -44.70
C GLY A 77 -2.24 -5.29 -45.44
N VAL A 78 -2.79 -4.09 -45.17
CA VAL A 78 -3.95 -3.56 -45.89
C VAL A 78 -3.62 -3.29 -47.36
N THR A 79 -2.43 -2.76 -47.66
CA THR A 79 -1.96 -2.53 -49.04
C THR A 79 -1.86 -3.84 -49.81
N MET A 80 -1.36 -4.90 -49.18
CA MET A 80 -1.34 -6.25 -49.77
C MET A 80 -2.75 -6.74 -50.08
N LEU A 81 -3.69 -6.60 -49.14
CA LEU A 81 -5.09 -7.01 -49.33
C LEU A 81 -5.78 -6.23 -50.46
N GLN A 82 -5.51 -4.92 -50.58
CA GLN A 82 -6.01 -4.06 -51.67
C GLN A 82 -5.47 -4.47 -53.05
N GLY A 83 -4.30 -5.12 -53.10
CA GLY A 83 -3.68 -5.59 -54.34
C GLY A 83 -4.17 -6.95 -54.83
N LEU A 84 -4.93 -7.70 -54.02
CA LEU A 84 -5.43 -9.03 -54.38
C LEU A 84 -6.80 -8.95 -55.11
N PRO A 85 -7.08 -9.86 -56.06
CA PRO A 85 -8.34 -9.85 -56.80
C PRO A 85 -9.54 -10.19 -55.89
N PRO A 86 -10.76 -9.68 -56.19
CA PRO A 86 -11.95 -9.89 -55.35
C PRO A 86 -12.32 -11.37 -55.11
N ASN A 87 -11.99 -12.27 -56.04
CA ASN A 87 -12.22 -13.71 -55.91
C ASN A 87 -11.07 -14.47 -55.22
N SER A 88 -10.12 -13.78 -54.57
CA SER A 88 -8.96 -14.39 -53.90
C SER A 88 -9.33 -15.14 -52.62
N GLY A 89 -9.08 -16.46 -52.60
CA GLY A 89 -9.23 -17.29 -51.40
C GLY A 89 -8.22 -16.95 -50.29
N LEU A 90 -7.02 -16.49 -50.65
CA LEU A 90 -6.03 -15.98 -49.70
C LEU A 90 -6.48 -14.65 -49.08
N SER A 91 -6.94 -13.70 -49.90
CA SER A 91 -7.44 -12.39 -49.45
C SER A 91 -8.55 -12.55 -48.43
N GLN A 92 -9.52 -13.44 -48.70
CA GLN A 92 -10.60 -13.72 -47.76
C GLN A 92 -10.07 -14.26 -46.42
N LYS A 93 -9.20 -15.28 -46.43
CA LYS A 93 -8.68 -15.89 -45.20
C LYS A 93 -7.86 -14.91 -44.35
N VAL A 94 -7.03 -14.10 -45.01
CA VAL A 94 -6.23 -13.06 -44.34
C VAL A 94 -7.13 -11.96 -43.80
N SER A 95 -8.16 -11.55 -44.56
CA SER A 95 -9.16 -10.55 -44.11
C SER A 95 -9.98 -11.06 -42.92
N ASP A 96 -10.45 -12.30 -42.94
CA ASP A 96 -11.20 -12.91 -41.82
C ASP A 96 -10.33 -12.99 -40.55
N GLY A 97 -9.06 -13.39 -40.69
CA GLY A 97 -8.10 -13.39 -39.59
C GLY A 97 -7.78 -11.98 -39.07
N PHE A 98 -7.66 -11.01 -39.96
CA PHE A 98 -7.46 -9.62 -39.63
C PHE A 98 -8.66 -9.00 -38.89
N ILE A 99 -9.88 -9.24 -39.37
CA ILE A 99 -11.12 -8.83 -38.69
C ILE A 99 -11.23 -9.51 -37.32
N THR A 100 -10.88 -10.80 -37.22
CA THR A 100 -10.89 -11.54 -35.95
C THR A 100 -9.90 -10.93 -34.95
N MET A 101 -8.71 -10.55 -35.39
CA MET A 101 -7.72 -9.84 -34.56
C MET A 101 -8.28 -8.50 -34.07
N LEU A 102 -8.77 -7.64 -34.98
CA LEU A 102 -9.35 -6.34 -34.61
C LEU A 102 -10.57 -6.48 -33.69
N TRP A 103 -11.38 -7.51 -33.87
CA TRP A 103 -12.52 -7.82 -32.99
C TRP A 103 -12.06 -8.22 -31.58
N HIS A 104 -10.99 -9.00 -31.44
CA HIS A 104 -10.46 -9.40 -30.13
C HIS A 104 -9.58 -8.33 -29.46
N ASP A 105 -9.13 -7.32 -30.19
CA ASP A 105 -8.46 -6.15 -29.61
C ASP A 105 -9.38 -5.36 -28.68
N LEU A 106 -10.69 -5.39 -28.93
CA LEU A 106 -11.72 -4.75 -28.11
C LEU A 106 -12.56 -5.78 -27.32
N PRO A 107 -12.97 -5.46 -26.09
CA PRO A 107 -13.86 -6.34 -25.31
C PRO A 107 -15.31 -6.27 -25.82
N HIS A 108 -15.97 -7.42 -25.89
CA HIS A 108 -17.36 -7.55 -26.33
C HIS A 108 -18.14 -8.50 -25.40
N PRO A 109 -19.14 -8.00 -24.63
CA PRO A 109 -19.51 -6.60 -24.48
C PRO A 109 -18.42 -5.79 -23.77
N TYR A 110 -18.52 -4.46 -23.80
CA TYR A 110 -17.58 -3.61 -23.05
C TYR A 110 -17.71 -3.86 -21.53
N PRO A 111 -16.62 -3.79 -20.76
CA PRO A 111 -16.62 -4.23 -19.36
C PRO A 111 -17.24 -3.22 -18.39
N THR A 112 -17.28 -1.94 -18.75
CA THR A 112 -17.78 -0.87 -17.89
C THR A 112 -18.36 0.28 -18.71
N MET A 113 -19.19 1.11 -18.08
CA MET A 113 -19.77 2.32 -18.68
C MET A 113 -19.06 3.57 -18.15
N ALA A 114 -19.00 4.64 -18.94
CA ALA A 114 -18.58 5.95 -18.44
C ALA A 114 -19.75 6.64 -17.73
N GLY A 115 -19.53 7.17 -16.53
CA GLY A 115 -20.52 7.97 -15.81
C GLY A 115 -20.39 7.86 -14.29
N PRO A 116 -21.08 8.72 -13.52
CA PRO A 116 -21.06 8.66 -12.06
C PRO A 116 -21.61 7.33 -11.51
N GLU A 117 -22.62 6.77 -12.15
CA GLU A 117 -23.31 5.54 -11.69
C GLU A 117 -22.43 4.29 -11.76
N SER A 118 -21.40 4.27 -12.61
CA SER A 118 -20.47 3.15 -12.71
C SER A 118 -19.26 3.27 -11.79
N ARG A 119 -19.06 4.44 -11.15
CA ARG A 119 -17.92 4.72 -10.26
C ARG A 119 -18.04 4.04 -8.90
N TYR A 120 -19.26 3.81 -8.39
CA TYR A 120 -19.48 3.36 -7.02
C TYR A 120 -20.03 1.94 -6.94
N ARG A 121 -19.58 1.21 -5.90
CA ARG A 121 -20.18 -0.06 -5.51
C ARG A 121 -21.52 0.19 -4.83
N LYS A 122 -22.59 -0.48 -5.27
CA LYS A 122 -23.86 -0.48 -4.54
C LYS A 122 -23.71 -1.22 -3.20
N HIS A 123 -24.56 -0.90 -2.23
CA HIS A 123 -24.50 -1.49 -0.88
C HIS A 123 -24.68 -3.02 -0.88
N ASP A 124 -25.42 -3.57 -1.84
CA ASP A 124 -25.77 -4.99 -1.96
C ASP A 124 -24.94 -5.73 -3.02
N GLY A 125 -23.92 -5.09 -3.61
CA GLY A 125 -23.11 -5.66 -4.68
C GLY A 125 -23.77 -5.69 -6.06
N SER A 126 -25.04 -5.26 -6.20
CA SER A 126 -25.70 -5.20 -7.51
C SER A 126 -25.02 -4.22 -8.46
N GLY A 127 -25.18 -4.45 -9.77
CA GLY A 127 -24.61 -3.60 -10.82
C GLY A 127 -23.09 -3.73 -10.98
N ASN A 128 -22.43 -4.68 -10.31
CA ASN A 128 -21.01 -4.99 -10.54
C ASN A 128 -20.78 -5.37 -12.02
N VAL A 129 -21.67 -6.19 -12.57
CA VAL A 129 -21.73 -6.49 -14.01
C VAL A 129 -22.82 -5.61 -14.64
N PRO A 130 -22.46 -4.64 -15.51
CA PRO A 130 -23.43 -3.73 -16.13
C PRO A 130 -24.57 -4.42 -16.89
N TRP A 131 -24.29 -5.61 -17.41
CA TRP A 131 -25.17 -6.38 -18.29
C TRP A 131 -26.03 -7.41 -17.58
N ASN A 132 -25.71 -7.70 -16.31
CA ASN A 132 -26.43 -8.62 -15.46
C ASN A 132 -26.39 -8.08 -14.02
N THR A 133 -27.24 -7.09 -13.76
CA THR A 133 -27.16 -6.26 -12.55
C THR A 133 -27.45 -7.01 -11.25
N GLU A 134 -28.12 -8.16 -11.30
CA GLU A 134 -28.45 -8.97 -10.12
C GLU A 134 -27.38 -10.04 -9.82
N LEU A 135 -26.41 -10.26 -10.71
CA LEU A 135 -25.38 -11.27 -10.48
C LEU A 135 -24.52 -10.90 -9.28
N GLY A 136 -24.39 -11.83 -8.33
CA GLY A 136 -23.59 -11.65 -7.11
C GLY A 136 -24.21 -10.73 -6.06
N LYS A 137 -25.44 -10.26 -6.26
CA LYS A 137 -26.14 -9.39 -5.31
C LYS A 137 -26.46 -10.11 -3.99
N ALA A 138 -26.34 -9.41 -2.87
CA ALA A 138 -26.77 -9.86 -1.56
C ALA A 138 -28.26 -10.23 -1.52
N GLY A 139 -28.60 -11.29 -0.79
CA GLY A 139 -29.97 -11.83 -0.74
C GLY A 139 -30.32 -12.74 -1.92
N SER A 140 -29.34 -13.14 -2.74
CA SER A 140 -29.53 -14.08 -3.84
C SER A 140 -29.30 -15.53 -3.40
N PRO A 141 -29.88 -16.53 -4.12
CA PRO A 141 -29.55 -17.93 -3.89
C PRO A 141 -28.07 -18.25 -4.14
N TYR A 142 -27.52 -19.20 -3.39
CA TYR A 142 -26.20 -19.77 -3.69
C TYR A 142 -26.17 -20.44 -5.08
N ALA A 143 -25.03 -20.37 -5.75
CA ALA A 143 -24.77 -21.19 -6.94
C ALA A 143 -24.60 -22.67 -6.58
N ARG A 144 -24.70 -23.53 -7.60
CA ARG A 144 -24.25 -24.92 -7.54
C ARG A 144 -23.28 -25.16 -8.69
N ASN A 145 -22.04 -25.48 -8.35
CA ASN A 145 -21.01 -25.72 -9.35
C ASN A 145 -20.89 -27.20 -9.73
N VAL A 146 -21.19 -28.10 -8.78
CA VAL A 146 -21.01 -29.54 -8.98
C VAL A 146 -22.35 -30.26 -8.80
N PRO A 147 -22.91 -30.84 -9.86
CA PRO A 147 -24.13 -31.63 -9.73
C PRO A 147 -23.84 -32.93 -8.95
N PRO A 148 -24.66 -33.30 -7.95
CA PRO A 148 -24.56 -34.59 -7.27
C PRO A 148 -25.12 -35.68 -8.21
N MET A 149 -24.25 -36.30 -9.00
CA MET A 149 -24.62 -37.29 -10.01
C MET A 149 -24.70 -38.70 -9.43
N LYS A 150 -23.95 -38.98 -8.36
CA LYS A 150 -23.96 -40.27 -7.69
C LYS A 150 -25.23 -40.45 -6.85
N PRO A 151 -26.02 -41.51 -7.08
CA PRO A 151 -27.14 -41.85 -6.20
C PRO A 151 -26.67 -42.12 -4.77
N LYS A 152 -27.33 -41.49 -3.79
CA LYS A 152 -27.09 -41.73 -2.36
C LYS A 152 -27.84 -43.00 -1.94
N GLY A 153 -27.22 -43.81 -1.07
CA GLY A 153 -27.89 -44.93 -0.43
C GLY A 153 -29.06 -44.44 0.46
N PRO A 154 -30.04 -45.29 0.78
CA PRO A 154 -31.20 -44.89 1.59
C PRO A 154 -30.83 -44.56 3.04
N ASN A 155 -29.70 -45.09 3.52
CA ASN A 155 -29.21 -44.91 4.89
C ASN A 155 -27.80 -44.32 4.82
N LEU A 156 -27.65 -43.06 5.20
CA LEU A 156 -26.36 -42.41 5.45
C LEU A 156 -25.98 -42.57 6.93
N PRO A 157 -24.69 -42.57 7.28
CA PRO A 157 -24.28 -42.64 8.68
C PRO A 157 -24.84 -41.44 9.46
N ASP A 158 -25.14 -41.67 10.74
CA ASP A 158 -25.55 -40.61 11.65
C ASP A 158 -24.45 -39.54 11.78
N VAL A 159 -24.83 -38.26 11.77
CA VAL A 159 -23.88 -37.13 11.70
C VAL A 159 -23.09 -36.94 12.99
N GLU A 160 -23.64 -37.33 14.13
CA GLU A 160 -22.94 -37.31 15.41
C GLU A 160 -21.90 -38.45 15.46
N SER A 161 -22.29 -39.64 14.98
CA SER A 161 -21.34 -40.75 14.80
C SER A 161 -20.18 -40.39 13.87
N VAL A 162 -20.44 -39.65 12.79
CA VAL A 162 -19.38 -39.14 11.88
C VAL A 162 -18.49 -38.12 12.60
N TYR A 163 -19.06 -37.20 13.38
CA TYR A 163 -18.29 -36.23 14.16
C TYR A 163 -17.37 -36.93 15.16
N GLU A 164 -17.89 -37.84 15.98
CA GLU A 164 -17.11 -38.56 16.98
C GLU A 164 -16.00 -39.41 16.35
N ALA A 165 -16.33 -40.09 15.25
CA ALA A 165 -15.39 -41.00 14.62
C ALA A 165 -14.28 -40.30 13.83
N LEU A 166 -14.50 -39.08 13.30
CA LEU A 166 -13.57 -38.44 12.34
C LEU A 166 -13.16 -37.01 12.70
N LEU A 167 -14.01 -36.21 13.37
CA LEU A 167 -13.81 -34.77 13.50
C LEU A 167 -13.42 -34.35 14.91
N LYS A 168 -13.99 -34.98 15.94
CA LYS A 168 -13.78 -34.67 17.36
C LYS A 168 -12.29 -34.67 17.71
N ARG A 169 -11.83 -33.57 18.29
CA ARG A 169 -10.43 -33.42 18.72
C ARG A 169 -10.10 -34.47 19.79
N GLU A 170 -9.16 -35.33 19.47
CA GLU A 170 -8.58 -36.30 20.39
C GLU A 170 -7.15 -35.88 20.75
N GLY A 171 -6.78 -36.06 22.03
CA GLY A 171 -5.41 -35.78 22.50
C GLY A 171 -5.08 -34.29 22.70
N PRO A 172 -3.78 -33.95 22.82
CA PRO A 172 -3.33 -32.58 23.10
C PRO A 172 -3.47 -31.66 21.88
N PHE A 173 -3.51 -30.36 22.11
CA PHE A 173 -3.52 -29.33 21.07
C PHE A 173 -2.31 -29.47 20.13
N ARG A 174 -2.56 -29.60 18.82
CA ARG A 174 -1.52 -29.73 17.80
C ARG A 174 -1.32 -28.38 17.09
N LYS A 175 -0.19 -27.73 17.36
CA LYS A 175 0.13 -26.42 16.79
C LYS A 175 0.22 -26.50 15.26
N HIS A 176 -0.28 -25.47 14.58
CA HIS A 176 -0.23 -25.37 13.13
C HIS A 176 1.20 -25.55 12.59
N PRO A 177 1.46 -26.43 11.61
CA PRO A 177 2.81 -26.82 11.19
C PRO A 177 3.63 -25.68 10.56
N SER A 178 2.97 -24.74 9.88
CA SER A 178 3.60 -23.50 9.41
C SER A 178 3.70 -22.40 10.47
N GLY A 179 3.33 -22.66 11.72
CA GLY A 179 3.30 -21.67 12.79
C GLY A 179 2.39 -20.48 12.49
N LEU A 180 1.34 -20.69 11.67
CA LEU A 180 0.27 -19.72 11.52
C LEU A 180 -0.48 -19.57 12.84
N ASN A 181 -0.89 -18.35 13.13
CA ASN A 181 -1.40 -17.97 14.43
C ASN A 181 -2.90 -17.64 14.40
N ARG A 182 -3.44 -17.31 15.57
CA ARG A 182 -4.82 -16.86 15.75
C ARG A 182 -5.16 -15.62 14.92
N MET A 183 -4.21 -14.71 14.71
CA MET A 183 -4.41 -13.51 13.88
C MET A 183 -4.71 -13.88 12.41
N PHE A 184 -4.04 -14.89 11.85
CA PHE A 184 -4.32 -15.40 10.50
C PHE A 184 -5.77 -15.92 10.38
N PHE A 185 -6.22 -16.74 11.33
CA PHE A 185 -7.58 -17.29 11.28
C PHE A 185 -8.66 -16.28 11.68
N SER A 186 -8.30 -15.24 12.45
CA SER A 186 -9.16 -14.08 12.67
C SER A 186 -9.41 -13.31 11.37
N PHE A 187 -8.35 -13.09 10.57
CA PHE A 187 -8.46 -12.49 9.24
C PHE A 187 -9.23 -13.41 8.27
N ALA A 188 -8.98 -14.72 8.30
CA ALA A 188 -9.72 -15.71 7.52
C ALA A 188 -11.23 -15.63 7.79
N THR A 189 -11.63 -15.48 9.06
CA THR A 189 -13.03 -15.34 9.47
C THR A 189 -13.68 -14.11 8.85
N VAL A 190 -12.97 -12.98 8.78
CA VAL A 190 -13.44 -11.78 8.06
C VAL A 190 -13.65 -12.10 6.58
N VAL A 191 -12.64 -12.68 5.89
CA VAL A 191 -12.73 -13.05 4.47
C VAL A 191 -13.91 -14.00 4.19
N ILE A 192 -14.13 -14.99 5.06
CA ILE A 192 -15.26 -15.94 4.91
C ILE A 192 -16.60 -15.19 5.02
N HIS A 193 -16.74 -14.28 5.98
CA HIS A 193 -18.00 -13.56 6.19
C HIS A 193 -18.29 -12.45 5.18
N GLU A 194 -17.29 -12.01 4.41
CA GLU A 194 -17.51 -11.17 3.23
C GLU A 194 -18.32 -11.92 2.16
N CYS A 195 -18.08 -13.22 2.00
CA CYS A 195 -18.65 -14.02 0.92
C CYS A 195 -19.79 -14.94 1.36
N PHE A 196 -19.86 -15.32 2.64
CA PHE A 196 -20.81 -16.31 3.14
C PHE A 196 -21.59 -15.84 4.37
N GLN A 197 -22.90 -15.61 4.17
CA GLN A 197 -23.88 -15.41 5.22
C GLN A 197 -25.21 -16.08 4.86
N THR A 198 -25.37 -17.36 5.20
CA THR A 198 -26.63 -18.06 4.94
C THR A 198 -27.77 -17.50 5.77
N SER A 199 -28.93 -17.26 5.14
CA SER A 199 -30.09 -16.76 5.85
C SER A 199 -30.61 -17.77 6.87
N ARG A 200 -30.99 -17.25 8.04
CA ARG A 200 -31.64 -18.05 9.10
C ARG A 200 -33.08 -18.44 8.74
N LYS A 201 -33.70 -17.76 7.77
CA LYS A 201 -35.09 -18.01 7.34
C LYS A 201 -35.15 -18.94 6.14
N ASP A 202 -34.30 -18.70 5.15
CA ASP A 202 -34.22 -19.51 3.94
C ASP A 202 -32.75 -19.93 3.71
N PRO A 203 -32.40 -21.19 4.02
CA PRO A 203 -31.02 -21.63 3.98
C PRO A 203 -30.42 -21.71 2.58
N PHE A 204 -31.20 -21.49 1.50
CA PHE A 204 -30.67 -21.38 0.13
C PHE A 204 -30.17 -19.98 -0.22
N ILE A 205 -30.53 -18.97 0.57
CA ILE A 205 -30.19 -17.56 0.32
C ILE A 205 -28.88 -17.19 1.02
N ASN A 206 -27.99 -16.54 0.26
CA ASN A 206 -26.83 -15.84 0.80
C ASN A 206 -27.20 -14.37 1.05
N GLU A 207 -27.19 -13.93 2.30
CA GLU A 207 -27.51 -12.55 2.70
C GLU A 207 -26.36 -11.57 2.46
N THR A 208 -25.17 -12.07 2.11
CA THR A 208 -24.03 -11.22 1.70
C THR A 208 -23.85 -11.20 0.19
N SER A 209 -23.21 -10.15 -0.32
CA SER A 209 -22.82 -10.09 -1.72
C SER A 209 -21.79 -11.20 -2.03
N SER A 210 -21.71 -11.64 -3.29
CA SER A 210 -20.69 -12.60 -3.74
C SER A 210 -19.37 -11.92 -4.09
N TYR A 211 -19.16 -10.69 -3.64
CA TYR A 211 -17.99 -9.88 -3.90
C TYR A 211 -17.24 -9.58 -2.61
N VAL A 212 -15.96 -9.26 -2.75
CA VAL A 212 -15.09 -8.88 -1.64
C VAL A 212 -15.15 -7.35 -1.51
N ASP A 213 -16.18 -6.83 -0.84
CA ASP A 213 -16.58 -5.40 -0.90
C ASP A 213 -16.68 -4.70 0.47
N LEU A 214 -16.07 -5.31 1.50
CA LEU A 214 -16.09 -4.91 2.91
C LEU A 214 -17.53 -4.77 3.44
N SER A 215 -18.47 -5.58 2.96
CA SER A 215 -19.86 -5.57 3.45
C SER A 215 -19.96 -5.93 4.93
N THR A 216 -19.00 -6.65 5.52
CA THR A 216 -18.99 -6.86 6.97
C THR A 216 -18.82 -5.54 7.75
N LEU A 217 -18.06 -4.59 7.19
CA LEU A 217 -17.88 -3.24 7.73
C LEU A 217 -19.03 -2.31 7.35
N TYR A 218 -19.41 -2.29 6.06
CA TYR A 218 -20.33 -1.29 5.48
C TYR A 218 -21.79 -1.71 5.39
N GLY A 219 -22.11 -2.99 5.60
CA GLY A 219 -23.43 -3.56 5.44
C GLY A 219 -23.69 -4.11 4.03
N ASN A 220 -24.61 -5.08 3.94
CA ASN A 220 -25.08 -5.72 2.72
C ASN A 220 -26.35 -5.09 2.14
N THR A 221 -26.95 -4.15 2.87
CA THR A 221 -28.19 -3.47 2.46
C THR A 221 -28.12 -1.97 2.75
N GLU A 222 -28.95 -1.17 2.08
CA GLU A 222 -29.08 0.26 2.36
C GLU A 222 -29.37 0.53 3.85
N LYS A 223 -30.21 -0.30 4.47
CA LYS A 223 -30.57 -0.21 5.89
C LYS A 223 -29.39 -0.47 6.81
N GLU A 224 -28.52 -1.40 6.45
CA GLU A 224 -27.33 -1.73 7.23
C GLU A 224 -26.25 -0.65 7.06
N GLN A 225 -26.13 -0.06 5.88
CA GLN A 225 -25.14 0.99 5.63
C GLN A 225 -25.37 2.24 6.48
N VAL A 226 -26.64 2.57 6.78
CA VAL A 226 -27.00 3.67 7.70
C VAL A 226 -26.46 3.43 9.12
N ARG A 227 -26.25 2.17 9.55
CA ARG A 227 -25.81 1.84 10.92
C ARG A 227 -24.43 2.41 11.27
N VAL A 228 -23.56 2.59 10.27
CA VAL A 228 -22.16 3.01 10.48
C VAL A 228 -21.90 4.44 10.05
N ARG A 229 -22.71 5.05 9.16
CA ARG A 229 -22.44 6.38 8.61
C ARG A 229 -22.75 7.51 9.58
N THR A 230 -21.89 8.53 9.60
CA THR A 230 -22.16 9.78 10.32
C THR A 230 -22.94 10.79 9.48
N TYR A 231 -23.00 10.59 8.16
CA TYR A 231 -23.49 11.56 7.17
C TYR A 231 -22.81 12.94 7.28
N ASN A 232 -21.50 12.92 7.55
CA ASN A 232 -20.67 14.11 7.64
C ASN A 232 -19.32 13.83 6.95
N ASN A 233 -19.08 14.50 5.82
CA ASN A 233 -17.85 14.36 5.01
C ASN A 233 -17.44 12.91 4.71
N GLY A 234 -18.42 12.04 4.50
CA GLY A 234 -18.23 10.65 4.14
C GLY A 234 -17.68 9.77 5.25
N LEU A 235 -17.66 10.23 6.51
CA LEU A 235 -17.13 9.50 7.65
C LEU A 235 -18.10 8.41 8.15
N ILE A 236 -17.54 7.42 8.84
CA ILE A 236 -18.26 6.44 9.66
C ILE A 236 -17.99 6.68 11.15
N HIS A 237 -18.88 6.19 12.01
CA HIS A 237 -18.70 6.24 13.45
C HIS A 237 -17.37 5.53 13.84
N PRO A 238 -16.56 6.13 14.73
CA PRO A 238 -15.30 5.52 15.14
C PRO A 238 -15.49 4.11 15.68
N ASP A 239 -14.64 3.20 15.21
CA ASP A 239 -14.66 1.77 15.56
C ASP A 239 -16.05 1.11 15.46
N SER A 240 -16.79 1.47 14.41
CA SER A 240 -18.10 0.87 14.11
C SER A 240 -17.99 -0.19 13.00
N ILE A 241 -18.87 -1.20 13.08
CA ILE A 241 -18.99 -2.34 12.17
C ILE A 241 -20.48 -2.57 11.93
N ALA A 242 -20.88 -2.81 10.68
CA ALA A 242 -22.29 -3.04 10.34
C ALA A 242 -22.81 -4.44 10.71
N SER A 243 -21.94 -5.46 10.61
CA SER A 243 -22.29 -6.86 10.83
C SER A 243 -22.42 -7.22 12.32
N GLU A 244 -23.64 -7.51 12.77
CA GLU A 244 -23.86 -8.09 14.10
C GLU A 244 -23.23 -9.49 14.24
N ARG A 245 -23.06 -10.22 13.12
CA ARG A 245 -22.46 -11.55 13.13
C ARG A 245 -20.98 -11.47 13.50
N ILE A 246 -20.24 -10.53 12.93
CA ILE A 246 -18.82 -10.30 13.28
C ILE A 246 -18.69 -9.89 14.75
N MET A 247 -19.61 -9.07 15.27
CA MET A 247 -19.58 -8.68 16.68
C MET A 247 -19.83 -9.82 17.67
N MET A 248 -20.33 -10.97 17.20
CA MET A 248 -20.47 -12.21 17.97
C MET A 248 -19.33 -13.21 17.68
N MET A 249 -18.24 -12.79 17.03
CA MET A 249 -17.04 -13.61 16.81
C MET A 249 -15.97 -13.32 17.88
N PRO A 250 -14.92 -14.15 17.97
CA PRO A 250 -13.84 -13.89 18.93
C PRO A 250 -13.21 -12.50 18.76
N PRO A 251 -12.67 -11.90 19.84
CA PRO A 251 -12.17 -10.52 19.82
C PRO A 251 -11.13 -10.21 18.74
N GLY A 252 -10.31 -11.18 18.34
CA GLY A 252 -9.33 -11.01 17.26
C GLY A 252 -9.96 -10.69 15.90
N VAL A 253 -11.12 -11.30 15.58
CA VAL A 253 -11.86 -11.04 14.33
C VAL A 253 -12.34 -9.60 14.27
N ILE A 254 -12.87 -9.12 15.39
CA ILE A 254 -13.38 -7.75 15.53
C ILE A 254 -12.21 -6.76 15.43
N ALA A 255 -11.10 -7.03 16.13
CA ALA A 255 -9.91 -6.18 16.08
C ALA A 255 -9.33 -6.02 14.67
N VAL A 256 -9.30 -7.09 13.87
CA VAL A 256 -8.92 -7.03 12.45
C VAL A 256 -9.82 -6.06 11.67
N LEU A 257 -11.14 -6.22 11.80
CA LEU A 257 -12.08 -5.40 11.03
C LEU A 257 -12.05 -3.92 11.46
N LEU A 258 -11.76 -3.64 12.74
CA LEU A 258 -11.57 -2.27 13.22
C LEU A 258 -10.40 -1.55 12.54
N MET A 259 -9.35 -2.25 12.10
CA MET A 259 -8.27 -1.61 11.34
C MET A 259 -8.78 -1.02 10.02
N PHE A 260 -9.73 -1.69 9.36
CA PHE A 260 -10.40 -1.17 8.17
C PHE A 260 -11.39 -0.05 8.51
N SER A 261 -12.08 -0.13 9.65
CA SER A 261 -12.95 0.95 10.16
C SER A 261 -12.16 2.25 10.37
N ARG A 262 -11.01 2.18 11.06
CA ARG A 262 -10.11 3.32 11.28
C ARG A 262 -9.51 3.84 9.98
N ASN A 263 -9.11 2.93 9.07
CA ASN A 263 -8.57 3.33 7.77
C ASN A 263 -9.60 4.07 6.90
N HIS A 264 -10.89 3.73 6.98
CA HIS A 264 -11.94 4.48 6.27
C HIS A 264 -11.90 5.97 6.65
N ASN A 265 -11.99 6.29 7.94
CA ASN A 265 -12.00 7.69 8.38
C ASN A 265 -10.71 8.44 8.06
N ARG A 266 -9.55 7.74 8.07
CA ARG A 266 -8.28 8.30 7.60
C ARG A 266 -8.34 8.66 6.11
N VAL A 267 -8.81 7.74 5.27
CA VAL A 267 -8.91 7.93 3.82
C VAL A 267 -9.92 9.04 3.47
N ALA A 268 -11.08 9.09 4.14
CA ALA A 268 -12.09 10.14 3.92
C ALA A 268 -11.54 11.54 4.21
N ARG A 269 -10.82 11.71 5.34
CA ARG A 269 -10.16 12.98 5.67
C ARG A 269 -9.10 13.36 4.63
N ASN A 270 -8.32 12.39 4.16
CA ASN A 270 -7.30 12.63 3.14
C ASN A 270 -7.93 13.02 1.79
N LEU A 271 -9.00 12.36 1.36
CA LEU A 271 -9.71 12.75 0.13
C LEU A 271 -10.23 14.19 0.22
N LEU A 272 -10.78 14.59 1.37
CA LEU A 272 -11.23 15.96 1.60
C LEU A 272 -10.08 16.96 1.63
N SER A 273 -8.95 16.63 2.27
CA SER A 273 -7.81 17.54 2.38
C SER A 273 -7.05 17.70 1.07
N ILE A 274 -6.85 16.60 0.35
CA ILE A 274 -6.16 16.57 -0.94
C ILE A 274 -7.04 17.26 -1.99
N ASN A 275 -8.34 16.96 -2.00
CA ASN A 275 -9.34 17.52 -2.91
C ASN A 275 -8.81 17.60 -4.35
N GLU A 276 -8.34 16.46 -4.88
CA GLU A 276 -7.61 16.36 -6.15
C GLU A 276 -8.29 17.14 -7.28
N GLU A 277 -9.61 17.10 -7.37
CA GLU A 277 -10.41 17.74 -8.43
C GLU A 277 -10.90 19.16 -8.08
N GLY A 278 -10.63 19.65 -6.86
CA GLY A 278 -11.12 20.95 -6.37
C GLY A 278 -12.64 21.01 -6.20
N LYS A 279 -13.30 19.86 -6.08
CA LYS A 279 -14.77 19.71 -6.06
C LYS A 279 -15.38 19.79 -4.66
N TYR A 280 -14.60 19.54 -3.61
CA TYR A 280 -15.06 19.63 -2.23
C TYR A 280 -14.89 21.05 -1.67
N LYS A 281 -15.75 21.41 -0.70
CA LYS A 281 -15.75 22.71 -0.02
C LYS A 281 -15.82 22.55 1.50
N PRO A 282 -15.46 23.59 2.28
CA PRO A 282 -15.69 23.59 3.73
C PRO A 282 -17.15 23.27 4.05
N TRP A 283 -17.37 22.33 4.97
CA TRP A 283 -18.69 21.78 5.26
C TRP A 283 -19.75 22.85 5.57
N ASP A 284 -19.39 23.87 6.35
CA ASP A 284 -20.30 24.94 6.76
C ASP A 284 -20.63 25.95 5.64
N SER A 285 -19.91 25.90 4.53
CA SER A 285 -20.18 26.70 3.33
C SER A 285 -21.17 26.05 2.37
N LEU A 286 -21.56 24.80 2.62
CA LEU A 286 -22.45 24.01 1.76
C LEU A 286 -23.91 24.12 2.24
N ASP A 287 -24.84 24.13 1.28
CA ASP A 287 -26.26 23.87 1.53
C ASP A 287 -26.51 22.37 1.76
N ASP A 288 -27.74 21.99 2.11
CA ASP A 288 -28.08 20.60 2.43
C ASP A 288 -27.86 19.65 1.25
N ALA A 289 -28.10 20.12 0.02
CA ALA A 289 -27.84 19.35 -1.19
C ALA A 289 -26.32 19.11 -1.39
N GLY A 290 -25.51 20.15 -1.20
CA GLY A 290 -24.05 20.09 -1.26
C GLY A 290 -23.46 19.18 -0.17
N LYS A 291 -23.96 19.28 1.06
CA LYS A 291 -23.56 18.40 2.19
C LYS A 291 -23.86 16.94 1.88
N LYS A 292 -25.08 16.64 1.39
CA LYS A 292 -25.48 15.28 1.02
C LYS A 292 -24.63 14.73 -0.13
N TRP A 293 -24.37 15.52 -1.16
CA TRP A 293 -23.55 15.11 -2.30
C TRP A 293 -22.09 14.87 -1.90
N GLN A 294 -21.49 15.80 -1.14
CA GLN A 294 -20.09 15.69 -0.71
C GLN A 294 -19.90 14.49 0.23
N ASP A 295 -20.81 14.29 1.17
CA ASP A 295 -20.78 13.12 2.05
C ASP A 295 -20.85 11.81 1.27
N GLU A 296 -21.77 11.70 0.30
CA GLU A 296 -21.93 10.49 -0.51
C GLU A 296 -20.71 10.23 -1.40
N ASP A 297 -20.20 11.26 -2.09
CA ASP A 297 -19.05 11.14 -2.99
C ASP A 297 -17.78 10.72 -2.22
N ILE A 298 -17.51 11.35 -1.06
CA ILE A 298 -16.36 10.99 -0.22
C ILE A 298 -16.55 9.59 0.36
N PHE A 299 -17.74 9.24 0.87
CA PHE A 299 -17.99 7.92 1.45
C PHE A 299 -17.75 6.80 0.43
N GLN A 300 -18.27 6.93 -0.79
CA GLN A 300 -18.16 5.89 -1.80
C GLN A 300 -16.73 5.75 -2.35
N LEU A 301 -16.02 6.86 -2.57
CA LEU A 301 -14.59 6.83 -2.93
C LEU A 301 -13.75 6.20 -1.82
N THR A 302 -14.01 6.57 -0.58
CA THR A 302 -13.36 5.99 0.60
C THR A 302 -13.63 4.50 0.69
N ARG A 303 -14.88 4.06 0.48
CA ARG A 303 -15.25 2.65 0.44
C ARG A 303 -14.46 1.91 -0.64
N ASN A 304 -14.42 2.41 -1.88
CA ASN A 304 -13.67 1.78 -2.97
C ASN A 304 -12.17 1.64 -2.64
N ILE A 305 -11.54 2.69 -2.12
CA ILE A 305 -10.12 2.67 -1.73
C ILE A 305 -9.89 1.67 -0.59
N ASN A 306 -10.75 1.66 0.43
CA ASN A 306 -10.60 0.75 1.58
C ASN A 306 -10.84 -0.72 1.17
N VAL A 307 -11.76 -0.98 0.24
CA VAL A 307 -11.91 -2.30 -0.39
C VAL A 307 -10.64 -2.68 -1.16
N GLY A 308 -10.01 -1.73 -1.84
CA GLY A 308 -8.70 -1.93 -2.47
C GLY A 308 -7.61 -2.30 -1.47
N TYR A 309 -7.60 -1.69 -0.27
CA TYR A 309 -6.68 -2.06 0.82
C TYR A 309 -6.95 -3.49 1.29
N PHE A 310 -8.23 -3.85 1.50
CA PHE A 310 -8.61 -5.19 1.93
C PHE A 310 -8.22 -6.25 0.89
N ALA A 311 -8.56 -6.05 -0.39
CA ALA A 311 -8.15 -6.93 -1.48
C ALA A 311 -6.62 -7.04 -1.59
N SER A 312 -5.89 -5.94 -1.39
CA SER A 312 -4.43 -5.95 -1.36
C SER A 312 -3.86 -6.72 -0.17
N CYS A 313 -4.50 -6.67 1.01
CA CYS A 313 -4.15 -7.53 2.16
C CYS A 313 -4.43 -9.00 1.86
N VAL A 314 -5.58 -9.30 1.25
CA VAL A 314 -5.94 -10.66 0.85
C VAL A 314 -4.87 -11.24 -0.07
N LEU A 315 -4.41 -10.50 -1.08
CA LEU A 315 -3.44 -11.01 -2.06
C LEU A 315 -1.97 -10.96 -1.58
N GLY A 316 -1.58 -9.86 -0.93
CA GLY A 316 -0.19 -9.56 -0.55
C GLY A 316 0.22 -10.14 0.79
N ASP A 317 -0.72 -10.35 1.71
CA ASP A 317 -0.44 -10.85 3.07
C ASP A 317 -1.07 -12.23 3.29
N TYR A 318 -2.38 -12.36 3.09
CA TYR A 318 -3.14 -13.56 3.46
C TYR A 318 -2.87 -14.73 2.51
N VAL A 319 -3.01 -14.53 1.19
CA VAL A 319 -2.64 -15.54 0.18
C VAL A 319 -1.15 -15.81 0.20
N ALA A 320 -0.31 -14.81 0.48
CA ALA A 320 1.13 -15.02 0.67
C ALA A 320 1.43 -15.95 1.86
N ALA A 321 0.67 -15.83 2.96
CA ALA A 321 0.75 -16.77 4.07
C ALA A 321 0.18 -18.16 3.72
N ILE A 322 -0.93 -18.24 2.98
CA ILE A 322 -1.47 -19.52 2.45
C ILE A 322 -0.45 -20.26 1.60
N LEU A 323 0.33 -19.53 0.78
CA LEU A 323 1.36 -20.07 -0.11
C LEU A 323 2.75 -20.12 0.54
N ASN A 324 2.89 -19.69 1.80
CA ASN A 324 4.17 -19.68 2.51
C ASN A 324 5.29 -18.87 1.81
N THR A 325 4.92 -17.80 1.09
CA THR A 325 5.85 -16.98 0.30
C THR A 325 7.01 -16.41 1.14
N PRO A 326 6.82 -15.96 2.39
CA PRO A 326 7.94 -15.51 3.23
C PRO A 326 9.02 -16.58 3.45
N ARG A 327 8.65 -17.86 3.60
CA ARG A 327 9.63 -18.97 3.70
C ARG A 327 10.38 -19.24 2.39
N ALA A 328 9.80 -18.83 1.26
CA ALA A 328 10.45 -18.90 -0.05
C ALA A 328 11.41 -17.72 -0.29
N ASN A 329 11.54 -16.80 0.67
CA ASN A 329 12.28 -15.54 0.54
C ASN A 329 11.87 -14.74 -0.71
N SER A 330 10.57 -14.61 -0.93
CA SER A 330 10.00 -14.00 -2.13
C SER A 330 8.94 -12.96 -1.78
N GLU A 331 8.80 -11.95 -2.63
CA GLU A 331 7.70 -10.97 -2.60
C GLU A 331 6.64 -11.28 -3.68
N TRP A 332 6.75 -12.43 -4.33
CA TRP A 332 5.84 -12.83 -5.40
C TRP A 332 4.41 -13.01 -4.87
N SER A 333 3.45 -12.41 -5.58
CA SER A 333 2.02 -12.55 -5.30
C SER A 333 1.22 -12.77 -6.59
N LEU A 334 0.04 -13.35 -6.44
CA LEU A 334 -0.90 -13.57 -7.54
C LEU A 334 -1.58 -12.24 -7.91
N ASN A 335 -1.25 -11.70 -9.08
CA ASN A 335 -1.98 -10.56 -9.64
C ASN A 335 -3.22 -11.05 -10.40
N LEU A 336 -4.29 -11.36 -9.67
CA LEU A 336 -5.51 -12.00 -10.19
C LEU A 336 -6.32 -11.08 -11.12
N GLY A 337 -6.28 -9.77 -10.85
CA GLY A 337 -6.97 -8.75 -11.65
C GLY A 337 -6.26 -8.37 -12.94
N LYS A 338 -5.01 -8.80 -13.17
CA LYS A 338 -4.23 -8.39 -14.35
C LYS A 338 -4.89 -8.82 -15.66
N GLU A 339 -4.61 -8.03 -16.69
CA GLU A 339 -4.91 -8.40 -18.06
C GLU A 339 -3.99 -9.55 -18.50
N ILE A 340 -4.58 -10.56 -19.13
CA ILE A 340 -3.86 -11.70 -19.72
C ILE A 340 -4.24 -11.75 -21.19
N LYS A 341 -3.23 -11.66 -22.05
CA LYS A 341 -3.35 -11.81 -23.51
C LYS A 341 -2.63 -13.07 -23.93
N GLU A 342 -3.33 -13.99 -24.60
CA GLU A 342 -2.76 -15.25 -25.09
C GLU A 342 -3.27 -15.51 -26.51
N GLY A 343 -2.36 -15.66 -27.47
CA GLY A 343 -2.71 -15.95 -28.88
C GLY A 343 -3.68 -14.93 -29.50
N GLY A 344 -3.53 -13.64 -29.17
CA GLY A 344 -4.42 -12.57 -29.63
C GLY A 344 -5.78 -12.51 -28.93
N LYS A 345 -6.03 -13.35 -27.91
CA LYS A 345 -7.27 -13.35 -27.12
C LYS A 345 -7.03 -12.80 -25.73
N ARG A 346 -8.01 -12.08 -25.21
CA ARG A 346 -8.03 -11.60 -23.82
C ARG A 346 -8.77 -12.62 -22.97
N VAL A 347 -8.17 -13.08 -21.88
CA VAL A 347 -8.86 -13.90 -20.89
C VAL A 347 -9.86 -13.02 -20.14
N GLU A 348 -11.11 -13.47 -20.01
CA GLU A 348 -12.20 -12.71 -19.37
C GLU A 348 -11.86 -12.31 -17.92
N ARG A 349 -12.35 -11.13 -17.50
CA ARG A 349 -12.31 -10.61 -16.12
C ARG A 349 -13.48 -9.63 -15.93
N GLY A 350 -13.90 -9.35 -14.71
CA GLY A 350 -15.04 -8.48 -14.41
C GLY A 350 -16.39 -9.02 -14.92
N SER A 351 -16.50 -10.34 -15.13
CA SER A 351 -17.70 -11.01 -15.63
C SER A 351 -18.70 -11.41 -14.53
N GLY A 352 -18.42 -11.04 -13.28
CA GLY A 352 -19.25 -11.33 -12.11
C GLY A 352 -18.85 -12.61 -11.37
N ASN A 353 -19.41 -12.78 -10.17
CA ASN A 353 -19.22 -13.95 -9.34
C ASN A 353 -20.53 -14.30 -8.61
N LEU A 354 -20.76 -15.59 -8.35
CA LEU A 354 -21.82 -16.07 -7.48
C LEU A 354 -21.28 -17.25 -6.69
N VAL A 355 -21.15 -17.09 -5.36
CA VAL A 355 -20.54 -18.12 -4.52
C VAL A 355 -21.43 -19.37 -4.45
N SER A 356 -20.79 -20.54 -4.39
CA SER A 356 -21.50 -21.82 -4.46
C SER A 356 -21.67 -22.50 -3.11
N VAL A 357 -22.64 -23.42 -3.04
CA VAL A 357 -22.88 -24.25 -1.86
C VAL A 357 -21.69 -25.17 -1.52
N GLU A 358 -20.93 -25.61 -2.52
CA GLU A 358 -19.72 -26.42 -2.29
C GLU A 358 -18.62 -25.59 -1.62
N PHE A 359 -18.44 -24.34 -2.03
CA PHE A 359 -17.48 -23.43 -1.39
C PHE A 359 -17.94 -23.01 0.00
N ALA A 360 -19.25 -22.80 0.22
CA ALA A 360 -19.78 -22.57 1.57
C ALA A 360 -19.43 -23.74 2.53
N VAL A 361 -19.46 -24.98 2.04
CA VAL A 361 -19.01 -26.16 2.82
C VAL A 361 -17.50 -26.16 3.03
N LEU A 362 -16.72 -25.82 2.01
CA LEU A 362 -15.25 -25.86 2.01
C LEU A 362 -14.59 -24.95 3.06
N TYR A 363 -15.22 -23.83 3.41
CA TYR A 363 -14.66 -22.83 4.34
C TYR A 363 -14.91 -23.09 5.84
N HIS A 364 -15.43 -24.26 6.25
CA HIS A 364 -15.63 -24.60 7.67
C HIS A 364 -14.35 -25.07 8.37
N TRP A 365 -13.39 -24.16 8.58
CA TRP A 365 -12.07 -24.49 9.12
C TRP A 365 -12.02 -24.64 10.66
N HIS A 366 -13.04 -25.22 11.27
CA HIS A 366 -13.19 -25.30 12.72
C HIS A 366 -12.06 -26.07 13.42
N ALA A 367 -11.44 -27.04 12.73
CA ALA A 367 -10.28 -27.77 13.25
C ALA A 367 -9.09 -26.86 13.56
N ALA A 368 -8.93 -25.74 12.83
CA ALA A 368 -7.80 -24.84 12.98
C ALA A 368 -7.95 -23.80 14.11
N LEU A 369 -9.07 -23.86 14.86
CA LEU A 369 -9.36 -22.92 15.93
C LEU A 369 -8.25 -22.92 16.99
N SER A 370 -7.81 -21.72 17.38
CA SER A 370 -6.82 -21.55 18.44
C SER A 370 -7.37 -22.03 19.80
N ALA A 371 -6.50 -22.39 20.73
CA ALA A 371 -6.92 -22.77 22.08
C ALA A 371 -7.65 -21.63 22.81
N ALA A 372 -7.30 -20.37 22.50
CA ALA A 372 -7.94 -19.21 23.11
C ALA A 372 -9.35 -18.95 22.56
N ASP A 373 -9.58 -19.15 21.25
CA ASP A 373 -10.92 -19.01 20.66
C ASP A 373 -11.84 -20.17 21.05
N ASP A 374 -11.29 -21.37 21.20
CA ASP A 374 -11.99 -22.54 21.76
C ASP A 374 -12.50 -22.24 23.17
N LYS A 375 -11.59 -21.77 24.04
CA LYS A 375 -11.92 -21.35 25.40
C LYS A 375 -12.94 -20.21 25.43
N TRP A 376 -12.82 -19.23 24.52
CA TRP A 376 -13.78 -18.14 24.41
C TRP A 376 -15.19 -18.65 24.08
N MET A 377 -15.31 -19.61 23.15
CA MET A 377 -16.62 -20.22 22.82
C MET A 377 -17.17 -21.02 23.99
N GLU A 378 -16.32 -21.78 24.69
CA GLU A 378 -16.69 -22.49 25.92
C GLU A 378 -17.23 -21.52 26.99
N GLU A 379 -16.52 -20.44 27.27
CA GLU A 379 -16.94 -19.43 28.25
C GLU A 379 -18.29 -18.81 27.89
N LEU A 380 -18.53 -18.55 26.61
CA LEU A 380 -19.77 -18.00 26.12
C LEU A 380 -20.95 -18.98 26.28
N ILE A 381 -20.74 -20.26 25.98
CA ILE A 381 -21.75 -21.31 26.19
C ILE A 381 -22.06 -21.47 27.69
N ARG A 382 -21.02 -21.54 28.52
CA ARG A 382 -21.17 -21.72 29.99
C ARG A 382 -21.77 -20.49 30.67
N TYR A 383 -21.61 -19.30 30.10
CA TYR A 383 -22.28 -18.10 30.61
C TYR A 383 -23.81 -18.24 30.57
N ASP A 384 -24.36 -18.76 29.45
CA ASP A 384 -25.80 -18.96 29.29
C ASP A 384 -26.31 -20.27 29.93
N PHE A 385 -25.40 -21.22 30.16
CA PHE A 385 -25.68 -22.53 30.78
C PHE A 385 -24.62 -22.89 31.84
N PRO A 386 -24.64 -22.26 33.02
CA PRO A 386 -23.62 -22.46 34.06
C PRO A 386 -23.62 -23.87 34.65
N ASP A 387 -24.77 -24.56 34.61
CA ASP A 387 -24.93 -25.93 35.12
C ASP A 387 -24.53 -27.02 34.10
N LEU A 388 -24.05 -26.63 32.90
CA LEU A 388 -23.59 -27.56 31.87
C LEU A 388 -22.37 -28.34 32.36
N LYS A 389 -22.50 -29.67 32.43
CA LYS A 389 -21.42 -30.55 32.91
C LYS A 389 -20.33 -30.74 31.86
N ASP A 390 -20.71 -31.13 30.65
CA ASP A 390 -19.81 -31.37 29.53
C ASP A 390 -20.21 -30.52 28.31
N LEU A 391 -19.23 -30.03 27.55
CA LEU A 391 -19.50 -29.32 26.29
C LEU A 391 -20.08 -30.24 25.22
N GLU A 392 -19.82 -31.54 25.32
CA GLU A 392 -20.38 -32.54 24.41
C GLU A 392 -21.90 -32.66 24.52
N ASP A 393 -22.49 -32.21 25.64
CA ASP A 393 -23.94 -32.22 25.91
C ASP A 393 -24.67 -31.00 25.30
N VAL A 394 -23.97 -30.11 24.61
CA VAL A 394 -24.58 -28.92 23.99
C VAL A 394 -25.47 -29.31 22.81
N THR A 395 -26.77 -29.04 22.92
CA THR A 395 -27.74 -29.29 21.83
C THR A 395 -27.87 -28.11 20.87
N VAL A 396 -28.50 -28.34 19.71
CA VAL A 396 -28.83 -27.29 18.72
C VAL A 396 -29.73 -26.22 19.33
N GLU A 397 -30.70 -26.59 20.16
CA GLU A 397 -31.59 -25.64 20.85
C GLU A 397 -30.83 -24.77 21.84
N MET A 398 -29.89 -25.37 22.58
CA MET A 398 -29.03 -24.64 23.50
C MET A 398 -28.18 -23.63 22.74
N PHE A 399 -27.52 -24.05 21.67
CA PHE A 399 -26.71 -23.17 20.82
C PHE A 399 -27.54 -22.04 20.20
N HIS A 400 -28.75 -22.32 19.70
CA HIS A 400 -29.65 -21.27 19.21
C HIS A 400 -30.06 -20.28 20.30
N LYS A 401 -30.25 -20.73 21.55
CA LYS A 401 -30.54 -19.84 22.69
C LYS A 401 -29.36 -18.93 22.99
N VAL A 402 -28.13 -19.45 22.95
CA VAL A 402 -26.90 -18.64 23.04
C VAL A 402 -26.91 -17.55 21.97
N MET A 403 -27.02 -17.94 20.69
CA MET A 403 -27.00 -17.00 19.56
C MET A 403 -28.12 -15.96 19.63
N LYS A 404 -29.30 -16.34 20.13
CA LYS A 404 -30.43 -15.42 20.32
C LYS A 404 -30.17 -14.41 21.44
N THR A 405 -29.57 -14.85 22.55
CA THR A 405 -29.29 -14.00 23.71
C THR A 405 -28.31 -12.89 23.34
N TRP A 406 -27.18 -13.26 22.75
CA TRP A 406 -26.14 -12.31 22.31
C TRP A 406 -26.60 -11.46 21.12
N GLY A 407 -27.29 -12.06 20.15
CA GLY A 407 -27.85 -11.32 19.02
C GLY A 407 -28.88 -10.27 19.46
N HIS A 408 -29.79 -10.61 20.39
CA HIS A 408 -30.77 -9.65 20.91
C HIS A 408 -30.08 -8.47 21.62
N LYS A 409 -29.02 -8.73 22.41
CA LYS A 409 -28.25 -7.68 23.08
C LYS A 409 -27.69 -6.66 22.09
N LEU A 410 -27.17 -7.12 20.95
CA LEU A 410 -26.71 -6.24 19.88
C LEU A 410 -27.87 -5.49 19.24
N MET A 411 -28.97 -6.15 18.91
CA MET A 411 -30.11 -5.53 18.22
C MET A 411 -30.82 -4.42 19.01
N VAL A 412 -30.77 -4.46 20.35
CA VAL A 412 -31.33 -3.39 21.21
C VAL A 412 -30.33 -2.28 21.54
N THR A 413 -29.05 -2.47 21.22
CA THR A 413 -27.99 -1.49 21.46
C THR A 413 -27.67 -0.78 20.15
N PRO A 414 -27.55 0.55 20.09
CA PRO A 414 -27.13 1.24 18.87
C PRO A 414 -25.77 0.70 18.38
N PRO A 415 -25.57 0.45 17.07
CA PRO A 415 -24.34 -0.18 16.56
C PRO A 415 -23.04 0.55 16.91
N LYS A 416 -23.07 1.88 16.94
CA LYS A 416 -21.94 2.72 17.37
C LYS A 416 -21.54 2.56 18.84
N ASP A 417 -22.41 1.94 19.66
CA ASP A 417 -22.22 1.73 21.09
C ASP A 417 -21.90 0.25 21.41
N TRP A 418 -21.83 -0.63 20.39
CA TRP A 418 -21.45 -2.02 20.59
C TRP A 418 -20.02 -2.14 21.13
N THR A 419 -19.82 -3.06 22.07
CA THR A 419 -18.53 -3.36 22.71
C THR A 419 -18.21 -4.85 22.61
N PHE A 420 -16.94 -5.22 22.69
CA PHE A 420 -16.47 -6.60 22.62
C PHE A 420 -15.25 -6.81 23.52
N GLY A 421 -14.91 -8.07 23.83
CA GLY A 421 -13.66 -8.41 24.52
C GLY A 421 -13.43 -7.74 25.88
N GLY A 422 -14.47 -7.21 26.51
CA GLY A 422 -14.36 -6.42 27.74
C GLY A 422 -13.91 -4.97 27.55
N LEU A 423 -13.59 -4.53 26.33
CA LEU A 423 -13.17 -3.15 26.06
C LEU A 423 -14.32 -2.17 26.24
N LYS A 424 -13.97 -0.93 26.60
CA LYS A 424 -14.89 0.20 26.71
C LYS A 424 -14.57 1.24 25.64
N ARG A 425 -15.60 1.92 25.17
CA ARG A 425 -15.45 3.08 24.28
C ARG A 425 -15.00 4.30 25.08
N GLN A 426 -14.14 5.08 24.45
CA GLN A 426 -13.70 6.39 24.90
C GLN A 426 -14.76 7.46 24.56
N ALA A 427 -14.55 8.70 25.03
CA ALA A 427 -15.48 9.80 24.81
C ALA A 427 -15.62 10.18 23.32
N ASP A 428 -14.60 9.93 22.51
CA ASP A 428 -14.61 10.15 21.06
C ASP A 428 -15.24 8.97 20.27
N GLY A 429 -15.66 7.91 20.97
CA GLY A 429 -16.25 6.70 20.41
C GLY A 429 -15.25 5.60 20.03
N THR A 430 -13.94 5.85 20.08
CA THR A 430 -12.91 4.83 19.78
C THR A 430 -12.69 3.86 20.94
N PHE A 431 -12.06 2.72 20.69
CA PHE A 431 -11.44 1.87 21.72
C PHE A 431 -9.99 2.32 21.99
N ASN A 432 -9.47 2.02 23.18
CA ASN A 432 -8.08 2.32 23.53
C ASN A 432 -7.09 1.56 22.64
N ASP A 433 -6.13 2.28 22.06
CA ASP A 433 -5.14 1.72 21.14
C ASP A 433 -4.28 0.64 21.77
N THR A 434 -3.86 0.83 23.02
CA THR A 434 -3.03 -0.12 23.75
C THR A 434 -3.79 -1.41 24.05
N GLU A 435 -5.04 -1.33 24.51
CA GLU A 435 -5.88 -2.51 24.76
C GLU A 435 -6.16 -3.29 23.45
N LEU A 436 -6.43 -2.57 22.36
CA LEU A 436 -6.63 -3.17 21.04
C LEU A 436 -5.35 -3.82 20.50
N ALA A 437 -4.20 -3.16 20.68
CA ALA A 437 -2.91 -3.69 20.29
C ALA A 437 -2.54 -4.93 21.10
N ASP A 438 -2.89 -5.01 22.38
CA ASP A 438 -2.66 -6.19 23.20
C ASP A 438 -3.47 -7.40 22.71
N ILE A 439 -4.71 -7.20 22.26
CA ILE A 439 -5.48 -8.27 21.59
C ILE A 439 -4.78 -8.74 20.33
N ILE A 440 -4.34 -7.81 19.47
CA ILE A 440 -3.66 -8.15 18.21
C ILE A 440 -2.34 -8.89 18.50
N LYS A 441 -1.49 -8.37 19.40
CA LYS A 441 -0.21 -8.99 19.80
C LYS A 441 -0.43 -10.39 20.37
N SER A 442 -1.46 -10.57 21.21
CA SER A 442 -1.82 -11.89 21.75
C SER A 442 -2.27 -12.86 20.64
N CYS A 443 -3.06 -12.38 19.68
CA CYS A 443 -3.44 -13.18 18.51
C CYS A 443 -2.23 -13.56 17.63
N ILE A 444 -1.18 -12.73 17.61
CA ILE A 444 0.06 -13.02 16.90
C ILE A 444 0.84 -14.14 17.60
N GLU A 445 0.89 -14.10 18.94
CA GLU A 445 1.63 -15.04 19.79
C GLU A 445 0.98 -16.42 19.87
N GLU A 446 -0.36 -16.48 19.82
CA GLU A 446 -1.13 -17.71 20.00
C GLU A 446 -1.15 -18.55 18.70
N PRO A 447 -0.66 -19.80 18.72
CA PRO A 447 -0.72 -20.66 17.54
C PRO A 447 -2.16 -21.07 17.23
N ALA A 448 -2.45 -21.20 15.94
CA ALA A 448 -3.62 -21.93 15.48
C ALA A 448 -3.41 -23.44 15.66
N HIS A 449 -4.51 -24.20 15.59
CA HIS A 449 -4.43 -25.66 15.52
C HIS A 449 -4.18 -26.09 14.06
N GLU A 450 -3.62 -27.28 13.85
CA GLU A 450 -3.49 -27.84 12.51
C GLU A 450 -4.82 -28.37 11.94
N PHE A 451 -4.90 -28.50 10.61
CA PHE A 451 -6.03 -29.14 9.95
C PHE A 451 -6.00 -30.68 10.08
N GLY A 452 -7.10 -31.32 9.69
CA GLY A 452 -7.19 -32.76 9.50
C GLY A 452 -8.15 -33.42 10.49
N ALA A 453 -8.19 -34.75 10.41
CA ALA A 453 -9.01 -35.58 11.28
C ALA A 453 -8.71 -35.34 12.76
N HIS A 454 -9.72 -35.54 13.61
CA HIS A 454 -9.62 -35.38 15.04
C HIS A 454 -9.06 -34.01 15.47
N GLY A 455 -9.60 -32.93 14.88
CA GLY A 455 -9.13 -31.56 15.07
C GLY A 455 -10.16 -30.60 15.67
N THR A 456 -11.46 -30.85 15.49
CA THR A 456 -12.53 -29.92 15.91
C THR A 456 -12.73 -29.97 17.42
N PRO A 457 -12.67 -28.83 18.14
CA PRO A 457 -12.94 -28.81 19.57
C PRO A 457 -14.41 -29.11 19.92
N ALA A 458 -14.65 -29.60 21.13
CA ALA A 458 -15.99 -29.91 21.64
C ALA A 458 -16.93 -28.68 21.62
N SER A 459 -16.39 -27.48 21.87
CA SER A 459 -17.11 -26.21 21.81
C SER A 459 -17.77 -25.92 20.45
N LEU A 460 -17.30 -26.57 19.37
CA LEU A 460 -17.84 -26.45 18.01
C LEU A 460 -18.55 -27.71 17.49
N LYS A 461 -18.72 -28.75 18.32
CA LYS A 461 -19.44 -30.00 17.96
C LYS A 461 -20.77 -29.72 17.27
N VAL A 462 -21.60 -28.90 17.91
CA VAL A 462 -22.95 -28.57 17.42
C VAL A 462 -22.92 -27.87 16.06
N VAL A 463 -21.90 -27.04 15.81
CA VAL A 463 -21.72 -26.31 14.56
C VAL A 463 -21.36 -27.27 13.42
N ASP A 464 -20.45 -28.23 13.66
CA ASP A 464 -20.09 -29.26 12.68
C ASP A 464 -21.27 -30.19 12.37
N ILE A 465 -22.06 -30.59 13.38
CA ILE A 465 -23.28 -31.38 13.18
C ILE A 465 -24.28 -30.63 12.28
N MET A 466 -24.53 -29.34 12.58
CA MET A 466 -25.41 -28.50 11.77
C MET A 466 -24.87 -28.33 10.34
N GLY A 467 -23.57 -28.13 10.17
CA GLY A 467 -22.91 -28.01 8.86
C GLY A 467 -23.03 -29.27 8.02
N GLN A 468 -22.84 -30.44 8.62
CA GLN A 468 -23.06 -31.73 7.96
C GLN A 468 -24.51 -31.88 7.49
N LEU A 469 -25.49 -31.59 8.36
CA LEU A 469 -26.91 -31.67 8.03
C LEU A 469 -27.30 -30.69 6.92
N GLN A 470 -26.75 -29.48 6.94
CA GLN A 470 -26.99 -28.48 5.90
C GLN A 470 -26.45 -28.95 4.54
N ALA A 471 -25.19 -29.41 4.51
CA ALA A 471 -24.57 -29.96 3.30
C ALA A 471 -25.37 -31.15 2.75
N ARG A 472 -25.78 -32.07 3.63
CA ARG A 472 -26.48 -33.31 3.30
C ARG A 472 -27.91 -33.08 2.83
N ASN A 473 -28.73 -32.38 3.62
CA ASN A 473 -30.19 -32.37 3.49
C ASN A 473 -30.73 -31.12 2.81
N VAL A 474 -30.05 -29.98 2.96
CA VAL A 474 -30.50 -28.71 2.39
C VAL A 474 -29.84 -28.50 1.04
N PHE A 475 -28.51 -28.34 1.05
CA PHE A 475 -27.75 -28.10 -0.17
C PHE A 475 -27.66 -29.32 -1.06
N ASN A 476 -27.82 -30.54 -0.53
CA ASN A 476 -27.66 -31.78 -1.28
C ASN A 476 -26.37 -31.75 -2.11
N VAL A 477 -25.24 -31.42 -1.48
CA VAL A 477 -23.97 -31.30 -2.21
C VAL A 477 -23.49 -32.66 -2.74
N CYS A 478 -22.56 -32.60 -3.68
CA CYS A 478 -21.87 -33.76 -4.24
C CYS A 478 -21.05 -34.53 -3.19
N THR A 479 -20.53 -35.69 -3.58
CA THR A 479 -19.56 -36.46 -2.78
C THR A 479 -18.14 -35.85 -2.90
N LEU A 480 -17.23 -36.24 -2.01
CA LEU A 480 -15.83 -35.80 -2.07
C LEU A 480 -15.19 -36.10 -3.45
N ASN A 481 -15.39 -37.31 -3.97
CA ASN A 481 -14.78 -37.73 -5.24
C ASN A 481 -15.38 -37.02 -6.46
N GLU A 482 -16.67 -36.68 -6.45
CA GLU A 482 -17.27 -35.83 -7.49
C GLU A 482 -16.67 -34.42 -7.47
N PHE A 483 -16.49 -33.84 -6.29
CA PHE A 483 -15.87 -32.53 -6.14
C PHE A 483 -14.40 -32.53 -6.60
N ARG A 484 -13.63 -33.56 -6.23
CA ARG A 484 -12.26 -33.76 -6.72
C ARG A 484 -12.20 -33.83 -8.24
N LYS A 485 -13.06 -34.64 -8.86
CA LYS A 485 -13.16 -34.75 -10.32
C LYS A 485 -13.47 -33.41 -10.97
N TYR A 486 -14.40 -32.64 -10.40
CA TYR A 486 -14.75 -31.30 -10.90
C TYR A 486 -13.54 -30.34 -10.87
N LEU A 487 -12.74 -30.36 -9.81
CA LEU A 487 -11.50 -29.57 -9.69
C LEU A 487 -10.32 -30.16 -10.50
N ASN A 488 -10.57 -31.18 -11.32
CA ASN A 488 -9.57 -31.92 -12.09
C ASN A 488 -8.46 -32.55 -11.20
N LEU A 489 -8.85 -33.04 -10.02
CA LEU A 489 -8.01 -33.82 -9.11
C LEU A 489 -8.27 -35.32 -9.31
N LYS A 490 -7.24 -36.15 -9.06
CA LYS A 490 -7.37 -37.61 -9.05
C LYS A 490 -8.36 -38.02 -7.96
N GLN A 491 -9.41 -38.77 -8.31
CA GLN A 491 -10.33 -39.37 -7.33
C GLN A 491 -9.58 -40.37 -6.44
N TYR A 492 -9.98 -40.48 -5.17
CA TYR A 492 -9.44 -41.51 -4.27
C TYR A 492 -10.04 -42.87 -4.60
N GLU A 493 -9.21 -43.92 -4.61
CA GLU A 493 -9.64 -45.29 -4.91
C GLU A 493 -9.93 -46.09 -3.62
N THR A 494 -9.25 -45.75 -2.53
CA THR A 494 -9.43 -46.34 -1.19
C THR A 494 -9.52 -45.28 -0.08
N PHE A 495 -9.94 -45.65 1.13
CA PHE A 495 -9.94 -44.73 2.28
C PHE A 495 -8.52 -44.41 2.75
N GLU A 496 -7.58 -45.32 2.58
CA GLU A 496 -6.16 -45.12 2.87
C GLU A 496 -5.49 -44.12 1.90
N ASP A 497 -5.98 -44.02 0.66
CA ASP A 497 -5.55 -42.96 -0.26
C ASP A 497 -6.03 -41.57 0.21
N TRP A 498 -7.23 -41.50 0.82
CA TRP A 498 -7.82 -40.27 1.34
C TRP A 498 -7.14 -39.81 2.64
N ASN A 499 -6.89 -40.75 3.56
CA ASN A 499 -6.17 -40.49 4.79
C ASN A 499 -5.21 -41.64 5.11
N PRO A 500 -3.88 -41.40 5.18
CA PRO A 500 -2.89 -42.45 5.42
C PRO A 500 -2.91 -42.99 6.87
N ASP A 501 -3.60 -42.33 7.80
CA ASP A 501 -3.85 -42.88 9.12
C ASP A 501 -4.83 -44.06 9.01
N LYS A 502 -4.32 -45.26 9.27
CA LYS A 502 -5.07 -46.51 9.15
C LYS A 502 -6.29 -46.56 10.05
N GLU A 503 -6.25 -45.92 11.21
CA GLU A 503 -7.39 -45.89 12.13
C GLU A 503 -8.49 -44.97 11.59
N VAL A 504 -8.13 -43.76 11.15
CA VAL A 504 -9.07 -42.81 10.55
C VAL A 504 -9.69 -43.38 9.27
N ALA A 505 -8.87 -43.93 8.38
CA ALA A 505 -9.33 -44.58 7.15
C ALA A 505 -10.30 -45.73 7.46
N ARG A 506 -9.97 -46.57 8.45
CA ARG A 506 -10.84 -47.69 8.85
C ARG A 506 -12.15 -47.22 9.47
N ARG A 507 -12.14 -46.18 10.31
CA ARG A 507 -13.37 -45.58 10.88
C ARG A 507 -14.26 -45.04 9.76
N ALA A 508 -13.70 -44.33 8.77
CA ALA A 508 -14.44 -43.85 7.61
C ALA A 508 -14.98 -45.00 6.73
N GLU A 509 -14.21 -46.06 6.53
CA GLU A 509 -14.65 -47.26 5.81
C GLU A 509 -15.84 -47.93 6.50
N LEU A 510 -15.84 -48.03 7.83
CA LEU A 510 -16.94 -48.58 8.60
C LEU A 510 -18.23 -47.73 8.50
N LEU A 511 -18.09 -46.41 8.37
CA LEU A 511 -19.22 -45.49 8.23
C LEU A 511 -19.80 -45.47 6.81
N TYR A 512 -18.95 -45.49 5.78
CA TYR A 512 -19.35 -45.22 4.40
C TYR A 512 -19.29 -46.43 3.46
N GLY A 513 -18.59 -47.50 3.85
CA GLY A 513 -18.42 -48.76 3.12
C GLY A 513 -17.55 -48.67 1.86
N HIS A 514 -17.63 -47.57 1.10
CA HIS A 514 -16.85 -47.33 -0.12
C HIS A 514 -16.48 -45.84 -0.23
N ILE A 515 -15.28 -45.53 -0.71
CA ILE A 515 -14.75 -44.15 -0.73
C ILE A 515 -15.62 -43.18 -1.53
N ASP A 516 -16.22 -43.63 -2.64
CA ASP A 516 -17.15 -42.81 -3.41
C ASP A 516 -18.43 -42.43 -2.64
N ASN A 517 -18.74 -43.06 -1.49
CA ASN A 517 -19.88 -42.67 -0.65
C ASN A 517 -19.51 -41.56 0.35
N MET A 518 -18.22 -41.21 0.46
CA MET A 518 -17.73 -40.16 1.36
C MET A 518 -18.41 -38.83 1.03
N GLU A 519 -19.11 -38.28 2.02
CA GLU A 519 -19.77 -36.99 1.91
C GLU A 519 -18.76 -35.85 1.85
N LEU A 520 -19.12 -34.75 1.19
CA LEU A 520 -18.21 -33.62 0.99
C LEU A 520 -17.73 -33.01 2.32
N TYR A 521 -18.65 -32.77 3.26
CA TYR A 521 -18.30 -32.09 4.52
C TYR A 521 -17.23 -32.86 5.32
N PRO A 522 -17.49 -34.08 5.84
CA PRO A 522 -16.48 -34.81 6.59
C PRO A 522 -15.29 -35.22 5.71
N GLY A 523 -15.52 -35.46 4.42
CA GLY A 523 -14.46 -35.78 3.46
C GLY A 523 -13.44 -34.66 3.29
N LEU A 524 -13.84 -33.39 3.37
CA LEU A 524 -12.94 -32.23 3.34
C LEU A 524 -12.26 -31.97 4.70
N MET A 525 -13.01 -32.10 5.80
CA MET A 525 -12.50 -31.75 7.14
C MET A 525 -11.48 -32.77 7.67
N ALA A 526 -11.67 -34.05 7.37
CA ALA A 526 -10.80 -35.15 7.82
C ALA A 526 -9.80 -35.65 6.76
N GLU A 527 -9.68 -34.97 5.61
CA GLU A 527 -8.71 -35.31 4.56
C GLU A 527 -7.26 -35.19 5.05
N CYS A 528 -6.35 -35.98 4.48
CA CYS A 528 -4.92 -35.79 4.74
C CYS A 528 -4.43 -34.38 4.37
N THR A 529 -3.62 -33.81 5.25
CA THR A 529 -3.15 -32.43 5.12
C THR A 529 -1.88 -32.31 4.29
N LYS A 530 -1.69 -31.13 3.70
CA LYS A 530 -0.45 -30.78 2.99
C LYS A 530 0.67 -30.44 3.98
N PRO A 531 1.93 -30.79 3.68
CA PRO A 531 3.06 -30.44 4.52
C PRO A 531 3.37 -28.93 4.47
N ALA A 532 4.04 -28.41 5.51
CA ALA A 532 4.49 -27.01 5.58
C ALA A 532 5.73 -26.75 4.71
N ILE A 533 5.50 -26.36 3.45
CA ILE A 533 6.55 -26.07 2.46
C ILE A 533 6.24 -24.75 1.71
N PRO A 534 7.21 -24.15 1.00
CA PRO A 534 6.90 -23.14 -0.02
C PRO A 534 5.81 -23.64 -0.97
N GLY A 535 4.75 -22.86 -1.15
CA GLY A 535 3.52 -23.22 -1.87
C GLY A 535 2.42 -23.83 -0.99
N SER A 536 2.68 -24.17 0.28
CA SER A 536 1.70 -24.69 1.22
C SER A 536 1.98 -24.22 2.65
N GLY A 537 1.48 -23.04 2.99
CA GLY A 537 1.60 -22.41 4.30
C GLY A 537 0.41 -22.70 5.20
N VAL A 538 -0.83 -22.69 4.66
CA VAL A 538 -2.05 -23.01 5.46
C VAL A 538 -2.24 -24.51 5.72
N CYS A 539 -1.47 -25.37 5.05
CA CYS A 539 -1.45 -26.83 5.26
C CYS A 539 -2.84 -27.49 5.36
N PRO A 540 -3.80 -27.19 4.46
CA PRO A 540 -5.15 -27.72 4.55
C PRO A 540 -5.21 -29.14 3.97
N GLY A 541 -6.40 -29.76 3.98
CA GLY A 541 -6.68 -30.96 3.18
C GLY A 541 -6.34 -30.77 1.69
N GLN A 542 -5.98 -31.86 1.01
CA GLN A 542 -5.52 -31.82 -0.40
C GLN A 542 -6.51 -31.10 -1.33
N THR A 543 -7.79 -31.43 -1.22
CA THR A 543 -8.89 -30.89 -2.01
C THR A 543 -9.20 -29.45 -1.61
N THR A 544 -9.31 -29.18 -0.31
CA THR A 544 -9.53 -27.84 0.25
C THR A 544 -8.47 -26.85 -0.27
N GLY A 545 -7.19 -27.22 -0.25
CA GLY A 545 -6.11 -26.35 -0.70
C GLY A 545 -6.16 -26.01 -2.21
N ARG A 546 -6.70 -26.90 -3.05
CA ARG A 546 -6.91 -26.61 -4.48
C ARG A 546 -8.11 -25.69 -4.69
N GLY A 547 -9.21 -25.94 -3.96
CA GLY A 547 -10.45 -25.18 -4.06
C GLY A 547 -10.30 -23.72 -3.61
N ILE A 548 -9.58 -23.45 -2.51
CA ILE A 548 -9.32 -22.07 -2.04
C ILE A 548 -8.71 -21.21 -3.16
N LEU A 549 -7.76 -21.77 -3.93
CA LEU A 549 -7.11 -21.02 -5.02
C LEU A 549 -8.05 -20.76 -6.21
N ASP A 550 -8.94 -21.70 -6.54
CA ASP A 550 -9.95 -21.48 -7.59
C ASP A 550 -10.94 -20.39 -7.19
N ASP A 551 -11.42 -20.43 -5.95
CA ASP A 551 -12.37 -19.45 -5.44
C ASP A 551 -11.76 -18.05 -5.32
N ALA A 552 -10.51 -17.94 -4.82
CA ALA A 552 -9.80 -16.68 -4.77
C ALA A 552 -9.66 -16.03 -6.17
N VAL A 553 -9.39 -16.85 -7.21
CA VAL A 553 -9.37 -16.39 -8.61
C VAL A 553 -10.76 -15.89 -9.02
N ALA A 554 -11.82 -16.66 -8.77
CA ALA A 554 -13.18 -16.28 -9.13
C ALA A 554 -13.62 -14.96 -8.47
N LEU A 555 -13.36 -14.80 -7.17
CA LEU A 555 -13.74 -13.63 -6.37
C LEU A 555 -13.09 -12.34 -6.89
N VAL A 556 -11.77 -12.35 -7.11
CA VAL A 556 -11.03 -11.13 -7.51
C VAL A 556 -11.14 -10.88 -9.01
N ARG A 557 -10.99 -11.92 -9.83
CA ARG A 557 -11.03 -11.78 -11.29
C ARG A 557 -12.44 -11.52 -11.79
N GLY A 558 -13.46 -12.05 -11.12
CA GLY A 558 -14.87 -11.83 -11.45
C GLY A 558 -15.39 -10.43 -11.05
N ASP A 559 -14.78 -9.79 -10.06
CA ASP A 559 -15.16 -8.43 -9.62
C ASP A 559 -14.59 -7.36 -10.57
N ARG A 560 -15.49 -6.58 -11.21
CA ARG A 560 -15.10 -5.46 -12.09
C ARG A 560 -14.25 -4.43 -11.36
N PHE A 561 -14.56 -4.12 -10.11
CA PHE A 561 -13.90 -3.09 -9.31
C PHE A 561 -12.54 -3.51 -8.76
N LEU A 562 -12.21 -4.82 -8.77
CA LEU A 562 -10.87 -5.34 -8.45
C LEU A 562 -10.07 -5.75 -9.70
N SER A 563 -10.63 -5.50 -10.89
CA SER A 563 -10.02 -5.86 -12.17
C SER A 563 -10.00 -4.68 -13.15
N TYR A 564 -11.07 -4.45 -13.92
CA TYR A 564 -11.16 -3.38 -14.92
C TYR A 564 -11.20 -1.99 -14.30
N ASP A 565 -12.04 -1.80 -13.27
CA ASP A 565 -12.27 -0.52 -12.60
C ASP A 565 -11.33 -0.30 -11.40
N PHE A 566 -10.30 -1.15 -11.22
CA PHE A 566 -9.23 -0.93 -10.25
C PHE A 566 -8.18 0.04 -10.78
N ASN A 567 -8.57 1.32 -10.92
CA ASN A 567 -7.77 2.37 -11.55
C ASN A 567 -8.09 3.76 -10.94
N SER A 568 -7.33 4.79 -11.32
CA SER A 568 -7.44 6.14 -10.74
C SER A 568 -8.79 6.83 -10.95
N ASN A 569 -9.61 6.42 -11.92
CA ASN A 569 -10.94 7.00 -12.09
C ASN A 569 -11.86 6.62 -10.91
N THR A 570 -11.84 5.34 -10.53
CA THR A 570 -12.67 4.75 -9.47
C THR A 570 -12.07 4.96 -8.08
N LEU A 571 -10.75 5.16 -8.00
CA LEU A 571 -9.99 5.24 -6.76
C LEU A 571 -9.39 6.61 -6.44
N THR A 572 -9.44 7.61 -7.34
CA THR A 572 -8.58 8.81 -7.36
C THR A 572 -7.10 8.49 -7.65
N ASN A 573 -6.29 9.49 -8.04
CA ASN A 573 -4.88 9.24 -8.33
C ASN A 573 -4.10 8.89 -7.05
N TRP A 574 -4.33 9.64 -5.97
CA TRP A 574 -3.77 9.37 -4.64
C TRP A 574 -4.22 8.03 -4.10
N GLY A 575 -5.52 7.70 -4.20
CA GLY A 575 -6.02 6.40 -3.74
C GLY A 575 -5.35 5.23 -4.47
N ALA A 576 -5.23 5.31 -5.81
CA ALA A 576 -4.51 4.31 -6.61
C ALA A 576 -3.01 4.26 -6.27
N ALA A 577 -2.36 5.41 -6.08
CA ALA A 577 -0.95 5.47 -5.69
C ALA A 577 -0.71 4.86 -4.30
N SER A 578 -1.59 5.14 -3.33
CA SER A 578 -1.50 4.60 -1.96
C SER A 578 -1.61 3.07 -1.92
N LEU A 579 -2.39 2.48 -2.84
CA LEU A 579 -2.55 1.03 -2.99
C LEU A 579 -1.39 0.37 -3.74
N SER A 580 -0.51 1.15 -4.37
CA SER A 580 0.69 0.65 -5.06
C SER A 580 1.87 0.46 -4.10
N GLU A 581 1.85 1.12 -2.93
CA GLU A 581 2.92 1.02 -1.94
C GLU A 581 2.75 -0.24 -1.08
N ARG A 582 3.87 -0.91 -0.80
CA ARG A 582 3.95 -2.09 0.08
C ARG A 582 4.82 -1.75 1.28
N ALA A 583 4.59 -2.43 2.39
CA ALA A 583 5.44 -2.31 3.57
C ALA A 583 6.77 -3.05 3.32
N PRO A 584 7.91 -2.35 3.24
CA PRO A 584 9.20 -3.01 3.07
C PRO A 584 9.50 -3.93 4.25
N GLY A 585 10.12 -5.09 3.98
CA GLY A 585 10.36 -6.12 5.01
C GLY A 585 9.14 -7.01 5.32
N ALA A 586 7.97 -6.74 4.73
CA ALA A 586 6.77 -7.57 4.89
C ALA A 586 6.53 -8.56 3.73
N TYR A 587 7.55 -8.85 2.92
CA TYR A 587 7.47 -9.79 1.80
C TYR A 587 6.32 -9.50 0.80
N GLY A 588 6.09 -8.22 0.50
CA GLY A 588 5.04 -7.76 -0.43
C GLY A 588 3.68 -7.43 0.22
N GLY A 589 3.59 -7.48 1.55
CA GLY A 589 2.39 -7.17 2.32
C GLY A 589 2.03 -5.68 2.43
N ILE A 590 0.75 -5.38 2.69
CA ILE A 590 0.22 -4.04 2.97
C ILE A 590 -0.53 -3.97 4.32
N LEU A 591 -0.93 -5.11 4.89
CA LEU A 591 -1.51 -5.16 6.25
C LEU A 591 -0.67 -4.43 7.31
N PRO A 592 0.68 -4.46 7.30
CA PRO A 592 1.47 -3.70 8.26
C PRO A 592 1.18 -2.19 8.25
N VAL A 593 0.86 -1.62 7.07
CA VAL A 593 0.49 -0.21 6.93
C VAL A 593 -0.81 0.09 7.68
N LEU A 594 -1.80 -0.80 7.58
CA LEU A 594 -3.07 -0.67 8.29
C LEU A 594 -2.88 -0.80 9.81
N LEU A 595 -2.09 -1.78 10.25
CA LEU A 595 -1.81 -1.99 11.67
C LEU A 595 -1.11 -0.77 12.29
N MET A 596 -0.02 -0.29 11.67
CA MET A 596 0.75 0.83 12.22
C MET A 596 0.00 2.17 12.21
N ASN A 597 -0.86 2.39 11.20
CA ASN A 597 -1.73 3.58 11.18
C ASN A 597 -2.96 3.44 12.08
N GLY A 598 -3.46 2.22 12.27
CA GLY A 598 -4.66 1.92 13.03
C GLY A 598 -4.46 1.95 14.53
N ILE A 599 -3.27 1.61 15.03
CA ILE A 599 -2.87 1.64 16.46
C ILE A 599 -1.51 2.36 16.61
N PRO A 600 -1.47 3.68 16.37
CA PRO A 600 -0.23 4.44 16.34
C PRO A 600 0.57 4.31 17.65
N GLY A 601 1.86 4.01 17.53
CA GLY A 601 2.76 3.92 18.69
C GLY A 601 2.80 2.57 19.40
N GLU A 602 1.94 1.62 19.01
CA GLU A 602 1.89 0.28 19.62
C GLU A 602 2.73 -0.77 18.87
N LEU A 603 3.08 -0.47 17.61
CA LEU A 603 3.89 -1.30 16.72
C LEU A 603 5.02 -0.47 16.10
N THR A 604 6.15 -1.13 15.79
CA THR A 604 7.30 -0.50 15.12
C THR A 604 7.47 -1.01 13.70
N GLY A 605 8.14 -0.26 12.83
CA GLY A 605 8.32 -0.59 11.41
C GLY A 605 9.39 -1.63 11.13
N THR A 606 9.95 -2.23 12.17
CA THR A 606 11.06 -3.20 12.10
C THR A 606 10.79 -4.47 12.91
N SER A 607 9.59 -4.59 13.50
CA SER A 607 9.19 -5.76 14.29
C SER A 607 8.44 -6.79 13.43
N PRO A 608 8.67 -8.11 13.61
CA PRO A 608 7.83 -9.12 12.98
C PRO A 608 6.37 -9.07 13.47
N TYR A 609 6.07 -8.45 14.61
CA TYR A 609 4.69 -8.24 15.07
C TYR A 609 3.88 -7.35 14.12
N SER A 610 4.53 -6.44 13.39
CA SER A 610 3.88 -5.63 12.35
C SER A 610 4.10 -6.21 10.96
N LEU A 611 5.31 -6.69 10.66
CA LEU A 611 5.72 -7.09 9.30
C LEU A 611 5.41 -8.55 8.93
N LEU A 612 5.24 -9.44 9.92
CA LEU A 612 4.90 -10.86 9.74
C LEU A 612 3.76 -11.30 10.69
N PRO A 613 2.64 -10.55 10.78
CA PRO A 613 1.66 -10.71 11.85
C PRO A 613 0.88 -12.03 11.79
N PHE A 614 0.95 -12.77 10.68
CA PHE A 614 0.29 -14.08 10.55
C PHE A 614 1.11 -15.27 11.03
N TYR A 615 2.36 -15.04 11.45
CA TYR A 615 3.22 -16.07 12.00
C TYR A 615 3.44 -15.84 13.49
N THR A 616 3.42 -16.92 14.27
CA THR A 616 3.90 -16.88 15.66
C THR A 616 5.32 -16.31 15.74
N PRO A 617 5.73 -15.65 16.84
CA PRO A 617 7.08 -15.11 16.98
C PRO A 617 8.19 -16.13 16.71
N GLU A 618 7.98 -17.38 17.16
CA GLU A 618 8.88 -18.51 16.89
C GLU A 618 9.01 -18.79 15.39
N ALA A 619 7.88 -18.89 14.67
CA ALA A 619 7.87 -19.15 13.24
C ALA A 619 8.43 -17.98 12.42
N ALA A 620 8.10 -16.73 12.79
CA ALA A 620 8.67 -15.54 12.19
C ALA A 620 10.20 -15.52 12.36
N GLN A 621 10.71 -15.79 13.56
CA GLN A 621 12.16 -15.88 13.78
C GLN A 621 12.81 -16.99 12.93
N GLY A 622 12.14 -18.13 12.78
CA GLY A 622 12.57 -19.21 11.88
C GLY A 622 12.66 -18.77 10.43
N ILE A 623 11.64 -18.06 9.91
CA ILE A 623 11.62 -17.48 8.56
C ILE A 623 12.80 -16.51 8.38
N LEU A 624 12.94 -15.55 9.29
CA LEU A 624 13.99 -14.52 9.21
C LEU A 624 15.40 -15.12 9.27
N LYS A 625 15.60 -16.16 10.08
CA LYS A 625 16.87 -16.91 10.16
C LYS A 625 17.14 -17.68 8.86
N GLY A 626 16.13 -18.37 8.31
CA GLY A 626 16.23 -19.07 7.03
C GLY A 626 16.60 -18.13 5.88
N ASN A 627 16.03 -16.92 5.90
CA ASN A 627 16.28 -15.86 4.92
C ASN A 627 17.54 -15.03 5.19
N LYS A 628 18.25 -15.29 6.30
CA LYS A 628 19.50 -14.61 6.69
C LYS A 628 19.35 -13.09 6.87
N VAL A 629 18.21 -12.65 7.40
CA VAL A 629 17.89 -11.22 7.60
C VAL A 629 17.53 -10.87 9.04
N THR A 630 17.74 -11.77 10.01
CA THR A 630 17.39 -11.54 11.42
C THR A 630 17.94 -10.22 11.98
N ASN A 631 19.13 -9.79 11.56
CA ASN A 631 19.77 -8.53 11.96
C ASN A 631 19.03 -7.26 11.48
N LYS A 632 18.06 -7.38 10.57
CA LYS A 632 17.23 -6.26 10.11
C LYS A 632 15.95 -6.04 10.94
N TYR A 633 15.66 -6.94 11.88
CA TYR A 633 14.40 -6.97 12.63
C TYR A 633 14.61 -6.95 14.15
N ILE A 634 13.70 -6.28 14.85
CA ILE A 634 13.61 -6.31 16.31
C ILE A 634 12.55 -7.33 16.70
N THR A 635 13.00 -8.53 17.10
CA THR A 635 12.12 -9.70 17.34
C THR A 635 11.39 -9.70 18.68
N ALA A 636 11.77 -8.81 19.59
CA ALA A 636 11.08 -8.65 20.87
C ALA A 636 9.65 -8.15 20.67
N ARG A 637 8.74 -8.53 21.57
CA ARG A 637 7.37 -8.01 21.65
C ARG A 637 7.43 -6.48 21.83
N PRO A 638 6.83 -5.67 20.94
CA PRO A 638 6.84 -4.22 21.09
C PRO A 638 6.18 -3.79 22.41
N PRO A 639 6.83 -2.92 23.21
CA PRO A 639 6.30 -2.49 24.49
C PRO A 639 5.02 -1.67 24.31
N ALA A 640 4.08 -1.82 25.24
CA ALA A 640 2.82 -1.07 25.27
C ALA A 640 3.05 0.42 25.60
N GLY A 641 2.23 1.32 25.03
CA GLY A 641 2.16 2.72 25.44
C GLY A 641 3.44 3.53 25.22
N LYS A 642 4.31 3.12 24.30
CA LYS A 642 5.55 3.83 23.93
C LYS A 642 5.42 4.69 22.67
N GLY A 643 4.19 5.06 22.31
CA GLY A 643 3.93 6.00 21.23
C GLY A 643 4.61 7.34 21.43
N ILE A 644 4.75 8.08 20.33
CA ILE A 644 5.36 9.42 20.33
C ILE A 644 4.45 10.38 21.09
N VAL A 645 5.03 11.16 22.00
CA VAL A 645 4.37 12.28 22.67
C VAL A 645 4.97 13.59 22.17
N SER A 646 4.24 14.70 22.26
CA SER A 646 4.76 16.02 21.90
C SER A 646 4.70 16.98 23.08
N VAL A 647 5.68 17.89 23.17
CA VAL A 647 5.59 19.12 23.96
C VAL A 647 5.57 20.32 23.03
N GLN A 648 4.76 21.32 23.36
CA GLN A 648 4.37 22.38 22.41
C GLN A 648 4.61 23.80 22.91
N SER A 649 4.81 24.00 24.21
CA SER A 649 5.13 25.31 24.79
C SER A 649 6.61 25.65 24.61
N GLY A 650 6.93 26.94 24.44
CA GLY A 650 8.32 27.38 24.24
C GLY A 650 9.24 27.02 25.42
N ALA A 651 8.72 27.07 26.66
CA ALA A 651 9.47 26.69 27.86
C ALA A 651 9.80 25.18 27.88
N ALA A 652 8.81 24.32 27.62
CA ALA A 652 9.00 22.87 27.59
C ALA A 652 9.94 22.45 26.46
N VAL A 653 9.77 23.03 25.26
CA VAL A 653 10.66 22.77 24.12
C VAL A 653 12.10 23.16 24.45
N LYS A 654 12.32 24.34 25.04
CA LYS A 654 13.66 24.78 25.45
C LYS A 654 14.26 23.87 26.52
N GLN A 655 13.46 23.39 27.47
CA GLN A 655 13.90 22.44 28.49
C GLN A 655 14.36 21.11 27.88
N ILE A 656 13.56 20.51 27.00
CA ILE A 656 13.90 19.24 26.34
C ILE A 656 15.15 19.37 25.48
N LEU A 657 15.27 20.46 24.71
CA LEU A 657 16.41 20.67 23.84
C LEU A 657 17.69 21.08 24.59
N GLY A 658 17.56 21.61 25.81
CA GLY A 658 18.67 22.00 26.67
C GLY A 658 19.20 20.91 27.61
N ASP A 659 18.42 19.86 27.88
CA ASP A 659 18.78 18.76 28.79
C ASP A 659 19.16 17.49 28.02
N SER A 660 20.39 17.46 27.50
CA SER A 660 20.93 16.32 26.74
C SER A 660 21.13 15.04 27.56
N ASP A 661 21.16 15.15 28.89
CA ASP A 661 21.31 13.99 29.79
C ASP A 661 19.97 13.24 29.94
N ALA A 662 18.88 13.97 30.11
CA ALA A 662 17.53 13.41 30.19
C ALA A 662 16.93 13.07 28.82
N PHE A 663 17.30 13.83 27.77
CA PHE A 663 16.72 13.70 26.43
C PHE A 663 17.80 13.49 25.38
N LYS A 664 17.94 12.24 24.93
CA LYS A 664 18.92 11.83 23.93
C LYS A 664 18.35 11.94 22.53
N ALA A 665 19.16 12.17 21.51
CA ALA A 665 18.67 12.06 20.14
C ALA A 665 18.34 10.59 19.79
N PRO A 666 17.28 10.35 18.98
CA PRO A 666 16.80 9.00 18.63
C PRO A 666 17.76 8.35 17.62
N TYR A 667 18.83 7.72 18.09
CA TYR A 667 19.76 7.01 17.21
C TYR A 667 19.57 5.49 17.31
N PRO A 668 19.15 4.83 16.21
CA PRO A 668 19.18 3.38 16.13
C PRO A 668 20.62 2.87 15.96
N SER A 669 20.96 1.82 16.68
CA SER A 669 22.27 1.13 16.70
C SER A 669 22.68 0.44 15.39
N ASP A 670 21.84 0.51 14.35
CA ASP A 670 21.82 -0.45 13.24
C ASP A 670 22.61 -0.01 11.99
N ILE A 671 23.20 1.17 12.00
CA ILE A 671 24.05 1.65 10.89
C ILE A 671 25.50 1.47 11.31
N PRO A 672 26.39 0.92 10.45
CA PRO A 672 27.77 0.58 10.80
C PRO A 672 28.46 1.72 11.55
N THR A 673 28.62 1.50 12.86
CA THR A 673 29.53 2.27 13.69
C THR A 673 30.91 2.23 13.04
N SER A 674 31.61 3.36 13.03
CA SER A 674 33.04 3.28 12.74
C SER A 674 33.67 2.28 13.73
N LYS A 675 34.74 1.60 13.32
CA LYS A 675 35.41 0.55 14.11
C LYS A 675 35.88 1.00 15.51
N ASN A 676 35.76 2.28 15.85
CA ASN A 676 36.28 2.91 17.07
C ASN A 676 35.20 3.44 18.03
N GLY A 677 33.92 3.14 17.82
CA GLY A 677 32.85 3.68 18.68
C GLY A 677 32.62 5.19 18.49
N HIS A 678 33.11 5.76 17.38
CA HIS A 678 32.63 7.05 16.90
C HIS A 678 31.30 6.77 16.23
N ASP A 679 30.22 6.96 17.00
CA ASP A 679 28.91 6.54 16.57
C ASP A 679 28.55 7.21 15.25
N PHE A 680 28.35 6.35 14.25
CA PHE A 680 27.72 6.74 13.00
C PHE A 680 26.33 7.28 13.36
N LEU A 681 26.13 8.58 13.15
CA LEU A 681 24.96 9.38 13.56
C LEU A 681 24.88 9.82 15.03
N ALA A 682 25.54 9.17 16.00
CA ALA A 682 25.43 9.56 17.43
C ALA A 682 26.54 10.47 17.96
N GLY A 683 27.54 10.82 17.13
CA GLY A 683 28.66 11.69 17.51
C GLY A 683 28.29 13.07 18.06
N TRP A 684 27.00 13.46 18.02
CA TRP A 684 26.49 14.80 18.29
C TRP A 684 25.86 14.99 19.69
N ASN A 685 25.87 13.95 20.54
CA ASN A 685 25.33 14.04 21.91
C ASN A 685 26.23 14.79 22.90
N ASP A 686 27.47 15.15 22.52
CA ASP A 686 28.39 15.87 23.40
C ASP A 686 28.52 17.34 22.96
N ILE A 687 27.74 18.22 23.61
CA ILE A 687 27.77 19.68 23.42
C ILE A 687 29.19 20.24 23.57
N LYS A 688 30.08 19.58 24.35
CA LYS A 688 31.47 20.03 24.52
C LYS A 688 32.39 19.66 23.35
N ARG A 689 32.05 18.62 22.56
CA ARG A 689 32.79 18.25 21.34
C ARG A 689 32.35 19.07 20.12
N HIS A 690 31.15 19.64 20.13
CA HIS A 690 30.51 20.32 18.99
C HIS A 690 30.29 21.82 19.19
N ASP A 691 31.05 22.46 20.08
CA ASP A 691 31.07 23.93 20.09
C ASP A 691 31.53 24.43 18.71
N SER A 692 30.63 25.14 18.01
CA SER A 692 30.88 25.77 16.71
C SER A 692 32.12 26.67 16.70
N MET A 693 32.57 27.12 17.88
CA MET A 693 33.79 27.91 18.07
C MET A 693 35.08 27.07 18.15
N THR A 694 34.99 25.74 18.28
CA THR A 694 36.14 24.83 18.44
C THR A 694 36.25 23.73 17.38
N SER A 695 35.15 23.37 16.69
CA SER A 695 35.15 22.34 15.63
C SER A 695 36.00 22.73 14.41
N PRO A 696 37.01 21.91 14.01
CA PRO A 696 37.84 22.16 12.83
C PRO A 696 37.03 22.29 11.53
N ILE A 697 35.99 21.47 11.39
CA ILE A 697 35.10 21.42 10.22
C ILE A 697 34.34 22.74 10.05
N HIS A 698 33.75 23.24 11.14
CA HIS A 698 33.01 24.50 11.13
C HIS A 698 33.92 25.68 10.78
N LYS A 699 35.14 25.70 11.32
CA LYS A 699 36.14 26.74 11.02
C LYS A 699 36.60 26.69 9.57
N SER A 700 36.80 25.50 9.01
CA SER A 700 37.27 25.37 7.62
C SER A 700 36.19 25.72 6.59
N LEU A 701 34.92 25.51 6.92
CA LEU A 701 33.79 25.84 6.05
C LEU A 701 33.45 27.33 6.00
N ILE A 702 33.73 28.08 7.07
CA ILE A 702 33.43 29.52 7.11
C ILE A 702 34.63 30.29 6.59
N GLU A 703 34.63 30.62 5.30
CA GLU A 703 35.65 31.52 4.74
C GLU A 703 35.44 33.00 5.09
N GLU A 704 36.45 33.83 4.85
CA GLU A 704 36.30 35.28 4.92
C GLU A 704 35.19 35.76 3.97
N GLY A 705 34.25 36.53 4.50
CA GLY A 705 33.07 36.97 3.74
C GLY A 705 32.06 35.87 3.42
N PHE A 706 32.05 34.75 4.17
CA PHE A 706 31.18 33.58 3.97
C PHE A 706 29.74 33.91 3.54
N GLU A 707 29.00 34.72 4.32
CA GLU A 707 27.60 35.05 3.99
C GLU A 707 27.48 35.71 2.61
N LYS A 708 28.39 36.64 2.28
CA LYS A 708 28.42 37.30 0.97
C LYS A 708 28.73 36.32 -0.17
N ASN A 709 29.65 35.39 0.05
CA ASN A 709 30.02 34.38 -0.94
C ASN A 709 28.90 33.36 -1.16
N VAL A 710 28.20 32.96 -0.09
CA VAL A 710 26.98 32.14 -0.16
C VAL A 710 25.93 32.87 -0.98
N SER A 711 25.61 34.13 -0.66
CA SER A 711 24.60 34.89 -1.40
C SER A 711 24.96 35.02 -2.88
N LEU A 712 26.24 35.26 -3.19
CA LEU A 712 26.74 35.33 -4.56
C LEU A 712 26.58 34.00 -5.31
N PHE A 713 26.94 32.88 -4.67
CA PHE A 713 26.81 31.54 -5.27
C PHE A 713 25.34 31.24 -5.60
N PHE A 714 24.46 31.38 -4.60
CA PHE A 714 23.03 31.08 -4.74
C PHE A 714 22.39 31.97 -5.81
N SER A 715 22.62 33.29 -5.75
CA SER A 715 22.09 34.21 -6.75
C SER A 715 22.57 33.87 -8.18
N THR A 716 23.85 33.55 -8.34
CA THR A 716 24.41 33.22 -9.66
C THR A 716 23.83 31.92 -10.20
N LYS A 717 23.81 30.86 -9.39
CA LYS A 717 23.29 29.55 -9.82
C LYS A 717 21.79 29.59 -10.09
N MET A 718 21.01 30.31 -9.28
CA MET A 718 19.58 30.48 -9.50
C MET A 718 19.29 31.16 -10.83
N LYS A 719 19.97 32.26 -11.17
CA LYS A 719 19.79 32.94 -12.46
C LYS A 719 20.02 31.98 -13.63
N VAL A 720 21.13 31.24 -13.60
CA VAL A 720 21.47 30.26 -14.64
C VAL A 720 20.38 29.19 -14.78
N LEU A 721 19.91 28.62 -13.66
CA LEU A 721 18.90 27.56 -13.71
C LEU A 721 17.51 28.10 -14.10
N ILE A 722 17.14 29.29 -13.66
CA ILE A 722 15.89 29.94 -14.07
C ILE A 722 15.90 30.21 -15.58
N GLU A 723 16.99 30.76 -16.12
CA GLU A 723 17.12 31.02 -17.55
C GLU A 723 17.10 29.73 -18.37
N LYS A 724 17.78 28.68 -17.90
CA LYS A 724 17.89 27.39 -18.59
C LYS A 724 16.57 26.60 -18.61
N ASN A 725 15.80 26.64 -17.51
CA ASN A 725 14.63 25.78 -17.32
C ASN A 725 13.28 26.50 -17.56
N THR A 726 13.30 27.76 -17.98
CA THR A 726 12.08 28.50 -18.30
C THR A 726 11.53 28.15 -19.68
N LEU A 727 10.24 27.80 -19.70
CA LEU A 727 9.44 27.70 -20.92
C LEU A 727 8.90 29.06 -21.32
N SER A 728 9.13 29.45 -22.58
CA SER A 728 8.62 30.71 -23.14
C SER A 728 7.38 30.46 -23.99
N PHE A 729 6.35 31.29 -23.80
CA PHE A 729 5.09 31.24 -24.53
C PHE A 729 4.87 32.52 -25.36
N LYS A 730 3.81 32.51 -26.17
CA LYS A 730 3.35 33.70 -26.91
C LYS A 730 3.07 34.86 -25.94
N LYS A 731 3.23 36.10 -26.44
CA LYS A 731 3.00 37.35 -25.69
C LYS A 731 3.92 37.56 -24.47
N GLY A 732 5.08 36.90 -24.43
CA GLY A 732 6.10 37.14 -23.40
C GLY A 732 5.81 36.49 -22.04
N ARG A 733 4.80 35.61 -21.93
CA ARG A 733 4.59 34.80 -20.72
C ARG A 733 5.68 33.73 -20.62
N LYS A 734 6.30 33.60 -19.45
CA LYS A 734 7.28 32.58 -19.08
C LYS A 734 6.72 31.69 -17.97
N SER A 735 7.12 30.42 -17.94
CA SER A 735 6.73 29.45 -16.92
C SER A 735 7.92 28.59 -16.50
N ILE A 736 8.00 28.25 -15.21
CA ILE A 736 9.05 27.41 -14.65
C ILE A 736 8.51 26.60 -13.47
N ASP A 737 8.94 25.34 -13.34
CA ASP A 737 8.82 24.61 -12.09
C ASP A 737 9.96 25.02 -11.16
N ILE A 738 9.67 25.99 -10.28
CA ILE A 738 10.72 26.57 -9.43
C ILE A 738 11.24 25.57 -8.40
N VAL A 739 10.44 24.58 -8.02
CA VAL A 739 10.83 23.60 -7.01
C VAL A 739 11.71 22.53 -7.62
N ARG A 740 11.21 21.84 -8.65
CA ARG A 740 11.93 20.75 -9.30
C ARG A 740 13.24 21.22 -9.91
N ASP A 741 13.21 22.36 -10.62
CA ASP A 741 14.31 22.74 -11.50
C ASP A 741 15.29 23.74 -10.86
N VAL A 742 14.94 24.34 -9.70
CA VAL A 742 15.76 25.37 -9.03
C VAL A 742 15.96 25.09 -7.54
N THR A 743 14.95 25.15 -6.68
CA THR A 743 15.17 25.06 -5.22
C THR A 743 15.61 23.66 -4.77
N ASN A 744 15.20 22.60 -5.48
CA ASN A 744 15.70 21.24 -5.22
C ASN A 744 17.13 21.00 -5.75
N VAL A 745 17.66 21.92 -6.56
CA VAL A 745 18.89 21.70 -7.33
C VAL A 745 20.04 22.60 -6.85
N VAL A 746 19.78 23.88 -6.57
CA VAL A 746 20.82 24.85 -6.17
C VAL A 746 21.57 24.43 -4.90
N PRO A 747 20.91 24.00 -3.81
CA PRO A 747 21.60 23.55 -2.60
C PRO A 747 22.52 22.36 -2.86
N ILE A 748 22.16 21.46 -3.79
CA ILE A 748 22.99 20.31 -4.16
C ILE A 748 24.26 20.73 -4.88
N PHE A 749 24.18 21.73 -5.77
CA PHE A 749 25.39 22.30 -6.38
C PHE A 749 26.28 23.00 -5.34
N TRP A 750 25.69 23.65 -4.34
CA TRP A 750 26.47 24.28 -3.26
C TRP A 750 27.18 23.23 -2.42
N VAL A 751 26.47 22.16 -2.02
CA VAL A 751 27.08 21.03 -1.30
C VAL A 751 28.14 20.35 -2.16
N ALA A 752 27.92 20.19 -3.46
CA ALA A 752 28.93 19.61 -4.35
C ALA A 752 30.21 20.45 -4.43
N ASP A 753 30.09 21.78 -4.48
CA ASP A 753 31.25 22.70 -4.46
C ASP A 753 32.00 22.64 -3.12
N ARG A 754 31.26 22.62 -2.00
CA ARG A 754 31.86 22.65 -0.65
C ARG A 754 32.45 21.33 -0.18
N PHE A 755 31.93 20.20 -0.66
CA PHE A 755 32.31 18.86 -0.21
C PHE A 755 32.95 18.00 -1.31
N ALA A 756 33.18 18.56 -2.51
CA ALA A 756 33.67 17.84 -3.70
C ALA A 756 32.79 16.63 -4.07
N LEU A 757 31.46 16.80 -4.11
CA LEU A 757 30.57 15.72 -4.55
C LEU A 757 30.62 15.58 -6.08
N PRO A 758 30.94 14.39 -6.64
CA PRO A 758 31.08 14.20 -8.08
C PRO A 758 29.71 14.12 -8.77
N LEU A 759 29.18 15.28 -9.14
CA LEU A 759 27.91 15.38 -9.86
C LEU A 759 28.04 14.98 -11.33
N LYS A 760 26.99 14.34 -11.85
CA LYS A 760 26.82 13.95 -13.24
C LYS A 760 25.97 14.99 -13.95
N THR A 761 26.62 15.87 -14.71
CA THR A 761 25.97 16.92 -15.51
C THR A 761 26.30 16.76 -16.99
N PRO A 762 25.66 17.51 -17.91
CA PRO A 762 26.09 17.54 -19.31
C PRO A 762 27.57 17.91 -19.49
N GLU A 763 28.09 18.79 -18.63
CA GLU A 763 29.49 19.21 -18.61
C GLU A 763 30.42 18.15 -18.00
N THR A 764 29.89 17.32 -17.10
CA THR A 764 30.62 16.26 -16.38
C THR A 764 29.90 14.90 -16.47
N PRO A 765 29.76 14.31 -17.66
CA PRO A 765 28.88 13.14 -17.88
C PRO A 765 29.37 11.85 -17.21
N ARG A 766 30.60 11.84 -16.67
CA ARG A 766 31.20 10.71 -15.93
C ARG A 766 31.10 10.85 -14.41
N GLY A 767 30.34 11.82 -13.90
CA GLY A 767 30.04 11.93 -12.48
C GLY A 767 29.25 10.74 -11.92
N VAL A 768 29.19 10.64 -10.59
CA VAL A 768 28.58 9.52 -9.87
C VAL A 768 27.09 9.74 -9.67
N PHE A 769 26.69 10.94 -9.26
CA PHE A 769 25.29 11.25 -8.92
C PHE A 769 24.73 12.33 -9.83
N THR A 770 23.56 12.10 -10.42
CA THR A 770 22.78 13.25 -10.92
C THR A 770 22.38 14.17 -9.75
N PRO A 771 22.10 15.47 -9.99
CA PRO A 771 21.65 16.36 -8.91
C PRO A 771 20.42 15.84 -8.16
N PHE A 772 19.49 15.19 -8.87
CA PHE A 772 18.29 14.60 -8.27
C PHE A 772 18.60 13.36 -7.42
N GLU A 773 19.51 12.49 -7.86
CA GLU A 773 19.96 11.35 -7.05
C GLU A 773 20.71 11.80 -5.79
N ALA A 774 21.55 12.83 -5.90
CA ALA A 774 22.24 13.43 -4.75
C ALA A 774 21.25 14.08 -3.77
N PHE A 775 20.22 14.78 -4.27
CA PHE A 775 19.13 15.29 -3.44
C PHE A 775 18.40 14.17 -2.69
N GLY A 776 17.97 13.13 -3.41
CA GLY A 776 17.29 11.98 -2.80
C GLY A 776 18.14 11.28 -1.74
N ALA A 777 19.45 11.13 -1.99
CA ALA A 777 20.40 10.53 -1.06
C ALA A 777 20.51 11.34 0.24
N TYR A 778 20.75 12.66 0.15
CA TYR A 778 20.84 13.51 1.35
C TYR A 778 19.50 13.63 2.08
N LEU A 779 18.39 13.73 1.34
CA LEU A 779 17.05 13.77 1.92
C LEU A 779 16.77 12.48 2.70
N GLY A 780 17.07 11.30 2.15
CA GLY A 780 16.89 10.02 2.84
C GLY A 780 17.64 9.94 4.17
N VAL A 781 18.93 10.35 4.17
CA VAL A 781 19.74 10.44 5.40
C VAL A 781 19.12 11.42 6.40
N TYR A 782 18.76 12.61 5.96
CA TYR A 782 18.17 13.64 6.82
C TYR A 782 16.84 13.21 7.44
N LEU A 783 15.93 12.64 6.64
CA LEU A 783 14.62 12.20 7.09
C LEU A 783 14.75 11.07 8.12
N TYR A 784 15.66 10.12 7.90
CA TYR A 784 15.91 9.06 8.87
C TYR A 784 16.45 9.59 10.20
N GLN A 785 17.35 10.57 10.16
CA GLN A 785 17.93 11.20 11.35
C GLN A 785 16.92 12.05 12.14
N ASN A 786 16.08 12.83 11.45
CA ASN A 786 15.33 13.93 12.08
C ASN A 786 13.81 13.77 12.02
N LEU A 787 13.29 12.90 11.16
CA LEU A 787 11.86 12.76 10.85
C LEU A 787 11.39 11.30 10.82
N ASN A 788 12.12 10.37 11.44
CA ASN A 788 11.66 9.00 11.67
C ASN A 788 10.62 8.94 12.81
N VAL A 789 9.47 9.56 12.57
CA VAL A 789 8.36 9.71 13.52
C VAL A 789 7.12 8.88 13.13
N SER A 790 7.24 8.04 12.10
CA SER A 790 6.18 7.14 11.65
C SER A 790 6.73 5.73 11.46
N PRO A 791 6.21 4.72 12.19
CA PRO A 791 6.59 3.32 12.01
C PRO A 791 6.45 2.84 10.56
N VAL A 792 5.46 3.34 9.80
CA VAL A 792 5.24 2.97 8.40
C VAL A 792 6.44 3.32 7.51
N LEU A 793 7.12 4.44 7.81
CA LEU A 793 8.25 4.93 7.02
C LEU A 793 9.60 4.37 7.50
N GLU A 794 9.67 3.86 8.72
CA GLU A 794 10.91 3.49 9.42
C GLU A 794 11.83 2.61 8.56
N TRP A 795 11.30 1.52 7.98
CA TRP A 795 12.10 0.62 7.15
C TRP A 795 12.63 1.30 5.90
N ARG A 796 11.76 2.00 5.15
CA ARG A 796 12.13 2.68 3.91
C ARG A 796 13.17 3.75 4.16
N LEU A 797 12.99 4.55 5.21
CA LEU A 797 13.93 5.58 5.60
C LEU A 797 15.27 4.98 6.00
N ARG A 798 15.27 3.87 6.77
CA ARG A 798 16.49 3.17 7.15
C ARG A 798 17.27 2.65 5.94
N GLU A 799 16.64 1.89 5.06
CA GLU A 799 17.32 1.33 3.88
C GLU A 799 17.80 2.44 2.94
N SER A 800 16.97 3.47 2.72
CA SER A 800 17.34 4.64 1.92
C SER A 800 18.56 5.35 2.52
N ALA A 801 18.59 5.57 3.84
CA ALA A 801 19.70 6.20 4.52
C ALA A 801 20.97 5.33 4.49
N VAL A 802 20.87 4.02 4.72
CA VAL A 802 22.02 3.09 4.68
C VAL A 802 22.65 3.06 3.28
N GLN A 803 21.83 2.94 2.24
CA GLN A 803 22.30 2.93 0.85
C GLN A 803 22.94 4.27 0.45
N ALA A 804 22.28 5.38 0.78
CA ALA A 804 22.76 6.73 0.51
C ALA A 804 24.07 7.01 1.25
N ALA A 805 24.12 6.73 2.55
CA ALA A 805 25.29 6.91 3.39
C ALA A 805 26.49 6.13 2.87
N GLY A 806 26.32 4.84 2.54
CA GLY A 806 27.43 4.03 2.03
C GLY A 806 28.09 4.63 0.78
N SER A 807 27.28 5.19 -0.13
CA SER A 807 27.78 5.80 -1.36
C SER A 807 28.47 7.16 -1.11
N LEU A 808 27.88 7.99 -0.24
CA LEU A 808 28.42 9.31 0.12
C LEU A 808 29.71 9.21 0.96
N LEU A 809 29.75 8.30 1.95
CA LEU A 809 30.93 8.05 2.77
C LEU A 809 32.12 7.60 1.92
N ASN A 810 31.89 6.71 0.95
CA ASN A 810 32.96 6.27 0.05
C ASN A 810 33.59 7.45 -0.72
N VAL A 811 32.79 8.43 -1.14
CA VAL A 811 33.30 9.66 -1.77
C VAL A 811 34.16 10.44 -0.78
N PHE A 812 33.64 10.77 0.40
CA PHE A 812 34.36 11.56 1.40
C PHE A 812 35.63 10.87 1.91
N GLU A 813 35.58 9.57 2.17
CA GLU A 813 36.77 8.79 2.55
C GLU A 813 37.83 8.79 1.45
N THR A 814 37.41 8.71 0.18
CA THR A 814 38.34 8.73 -0.95
C THR A 814 39.06 10.08 -1.01
N HIS A 815 38.34 11.19 -0.89
CA HIS A 815 38.96 12.52 -0.85
C HIS A 815 39.87 12.70 0.37
N LEU A 816 39.45 12.29 1.57
CA LEU A 816 40.31 12.32 2.76
C LEU A 816 41.60 11.49 2.60
N LYS A 817 41.54 10.37 1.87
CA LYS A 817 42.72 9.53 1.57
C LYS A 817 43.65 10.16 0.54
N THR A 818 43.12 10.88 -0.44
CA THR A 818 43.90 11.41 -1.58
C THR A 818 44.38 12.85 -1.39
N GLN A 819 43.65 13.69 -0.68
CA GLN A 819 43.96 15.11 -0.43
C GLN A 819 44.99 15.27 0.69
N LYS A 820 46.17 14.66 0.49
CA LYS A 820 47.36 14.80 1.33
C LYS A 820 48.63 14.39 0.60
N GLY A 821 49.70 15.16 0.81
CA GLY A 821 51.06 14.81 0.40
C GLY A 821 51.22 14.62 -1.12
N ILE A 822 52.10 13.70 -1.55
CA ILE A 822 52.39 13.48 -2.99
C ILE A 822 51.17 12.92 -3.74
N THR A 823 50.30 12.18 -3.05
CA THR A 823 49.08 11.59 -3.60
C THR A 823 48.11 12.64 -4.16
N GLU A 824 48.00 13.79 -3.50
CA GLU A 824 47.15 14.91 -3.91
C GLU A 824 47.57 15.46 -5.27
N ALA A 825 48.86 15.78 -5.43
CA ALA A 825 49.40 16.31 -6.67
C ALA A 825 49.14 15.40 -7.89
N VAL A 826 49.16 14.07 -7.69
CA VAL A 826 48.86 13.09 -8.75
C VAL A 826 47.37 13.02 -9.04
N VAL A 827 46.54 12.96 -7.99
CA VAL A 827 45.09 12.82 -8.12
C VAL A 827 44.48 14.09 -8.71
N ASP A 828 44.90 15.27 -8.28
CA ASP A 828 44.39 16.54 -8.80
C ASP A 828 44.75 16.74 -10.27
N TRP A 829 45.95 16.30 -10.68
CA TRP A 829 46.33 16.31 -12.09
C TRP A 829 45.43 15.40 -12.94
N LEU A 830 45.11 14.20 -12.44
CA LEU A 830 44.21 13.26 -13.12
C LEU A 830 42.74 13.72 -13.11
N ALA A 831 42.32 14.39 -12.04
CA ALA A 831 40.94 14.79 -11.82
C ALA A 831 40.57 16.14 -12.45
N LYS A 832 41.56 16.95 -12.85
CA LYS A 832 41.36 18.28 -13.42
C LYS A 832 40.36 18.29 -14.58
N GLY A 833 39.32 19.12 -14.49
CA GLY A 833 38.26 19.24 -15.48
C GLY A 833 37.26 18.07 -15.48
N SER A 834 37.31 17.18 -14.49
CA SER A 834 36.37 16.07 -14.31
C SER A 834 35.42 16.32 -13.13
N ALA A 835 34.40 15.45 -12.99
CA ALA A 835 33.52 15.48 -11.82
C ALA A 835 34.24 15.25 -10.47
N PHE A 836 35.45 14.69 -10.49
CA PHE A 836 36.21 14.33 -9.29
C PHE A 836 37.21 15.41 -8.85
N GLU A 837 37.26 16.54 -9.56
CA GLU A 837 38.12 17.67 -9.20
C GLU A 837 37.75 18.21 -7.82
N VAL A 838 38.73 18.31 -6.93
CA VAL A 838 38.56 18.93 -5.61
C VAL A 838 38.82 20.43 -5.75
N GLY A 839 37.75 21.21 -5.65
CA GLY A 839 37.85 22.68 -5.71
C GLY A 839 38.46 23.28 -4.44
N PRO A 840 38.89 24.55 -4.46
CA PRO A 840 39.59 25.20 -3.35
C PRO A 840 38.84 25.20 -2.00
N HIS A 841 37.51 25.20 -2.02
CA HIS A 841 36.69 25.16 -0.81
C HIS A 841 36.75 23.77 -0.15
N ALA A 842 36.55 22.71 -0.94
CA ALA A 842 36.61 21.34 -0.48
C ALA A 842 38.03 20.93 -0.09
N ASP A 843 39.04 21.37 -0.86
CA ASP A 843 40.46 21.15 -0.57
C ASP A 843 40.83 21.65 0.83
N ARG A 844 40.51 22.92 1.15
CA ARG A 844 40.70 23.49 2.49
C ARG A 844 40.04 22.67 3.60
N LEU A 845 38.83 22.17 3.35
CA LEU A 845 38.08 21.35 4.30
C LEU A 845 38.76 20.00 4.54
N TYR A 846 39.19 19.31 3.48
CA TYR A 846 39.88 18.02 3.59
C TYR A 846 41.25 18.15 4.26
N HIS A 847 42.02 19.21 3.97
CA HIS A 847 43.27 19.51 4.66
C HIS A 847 43.07 19.75 6.16
N ALA A 848 42.11 20.60 6.53
CA ALA A 848 41.80 20.88 7.94
C ALA A 848 41.39 19.62 8.71
N LEU A 849 40.64 18.73 8.06
CA LEU A 849 40.26 17.43 8.62
C LEU A 849 41.44 16.48 8.76
N ASN A 850 42.32 16.39 7.76
CA ASN A 850 43.53 15.57 7.83
C ASN A 850 44.49 16.06 8.92
N ASP A 851 44.62 17.39 9.10
CA ASP A 851 45.44 18.02 10.14
C ASP A 851 44.90 17.78 11.56
N SER A 852 43.59 17.59 11.71
CA SER A 852 42.95 17.28 13.00
C SER A 852 43.39 15.92 13.59
N LYS A 853 43.97 15.04 12.75
CA LYS A 853 44.37 13.66 13.07
C LYS A 853 43.21 12.74 13.52
N GLN A 854 41.96 13.16 13.29
CA GLN A 854 40.79 12.31 13.45
C GLN A 854 40.82 11.15 12.44
N ALA A 855 40.26 10.00 12.80
CA ALA A 855 40.24 8.85 11.90
C ALA A 855 39.38 9.15 10.67
N ILE A 856 39.85 8.76 9.47
CA ILE A 856 39.18 9.05 8.19
C ILE A 856 37.69 8.66 8.19
N PRO A 857 37.27 7.48 8.67
CA PRO A 857 35.85 7.13 8.71
C PRO A 857 35.01 8.07 9.60
N ASP A 858 35.61 8.55 10.69
CA ASP A 858 34.95 9.47 11.63
C ASP A 858 34.79 10.85 10.99
N SER A 859 35.84 11.36 10.33
CA SER A 859 35.79 12.62 9.58
C SER A 859 34.81 12.55 8.40
N ALA A 860 34.73 11.42 7.69
CA ALA A 860 33.76 11.21 6.62
C ALA A 860 32.31 11.20 7.15
N ALA A 861 32.08 10.61 8.32
CA ALA A 861 30.78 10.63 8.98
C ALA A 861 30.39 12.06 9.41
N ASP A 862 31.33 12.86 9.92
CA ASP A 862 31.07 14.26 10.27
C ASP A 862 30.72 15.11 9.04
N LEU A 863 31.41 14.90 7.92
CA LEU A 863 31.08 15.54 6.64
C LEU A 863 29.64 15.23 6.21
N LEU A 864 29.23 13.95 6.26
CA LEU A 864 27.88 13.52 5.91
C LEU A 864 26.81 14.10 6.85
N ASN A 865 27.06 14.05 8.17
CA ASN A 865 26.14 14.57 9.18
C ASN A 865 25.94 16.08 9.06
N MET A 866 26.93 16.80 8.54
CA MET A 866 26.82 18.22 8.28
C MET A 866 26.19 18.52 6.92
N SER A 867 26.55 17.82 5.85
CA SER A 867 26.03 18.10 4.51
C SER A 867 24.56 17.71 4.33
N ALA A 868 24.09 16.63 4.97
CA ALA A 868 22.73 16.12 4.77
C ALA A 868 21.63 17.08 5.26
N PRO A 869 21.68 17.62 6.50
CA PRO A 869 20.70 18.63 6.94
C PRO A 869 20.73 19.90 6.10
N LEU A 870 21.91 20.34 5.63
CA LEU A 870 22.03 21.54 4.80
C LEU A 870 21.32 21.37 3.45
N ALA A 871 21.58 20.24 2.77
CA ALA A 871 20.91 19.93 1.51
C ALA A 871 19.38 19.86 1.71
N ALA A 872 18.91 19.12 2.71
CA ALA A 872 17.48 18.89 2.92
C ALA A 872 16.73 20.17 3.36
N ILE A 873 17.25 20.91 4.34
CA ILE A 873 16.59 22.11 4.89
C ILE A 873 16.55 23.22 3.85
N LEU A 874 17.66 23.52 3.17
CA LEU A 874 17.71 24.61 2.19
C LEU A 874 16.77 24.36 1.02
N THR A 875 16.71 23.10 0.55
CA THR A 875 15.80 22.69 -0.50
C THR A 875 14.35 22.82 -0.06
N HIS A 876 13.98 22.23 1.08
CA HIS A 876 12.60 22.22 1.54
C HIS A 876 12.12 23.64 1.88
N GLN A 877 12.89 24.37 2.68
CA GLN A 877 12.49 25.68 3.19
C GLN A 877 12.36 26.72 2.08
N GLY A 878 13.24 26.71 1.07
CA GLY A 878 13.15 27.63 -0.07
C GLY A 878 11.80 27.53 -0.79
N SER A 879 11.32 26.29 -1.01
CA SER A 879 10.04 26.00 -1.64
C SER A 879 8.85 26.52 -0.81
N LEU A 880 8.89 26.33 0.51
CA LEU A 880 7.84 26.80 1.42
C LEU A 880 7.77 28.33 1.50
N LEU A 881 8.91 29.01 1.50
CA LEU A 881 8.95 30.47 1.53
C LEU A 881 8.37 31.09 0.26
N ILE A 882 8.69 30.53 -0.91
CA ILE A 882 8.13 30.98 -2.19
C ILE A 882 6.61 30.80 -2.20
N ASP A 883 6.13 29.64 -1.76
CA ASP A 883 4.70 29.34 -1.69
C ASP A 883 3.96 30.29 -0.73
N LEU A 884 4.51 30.50 0.47
CA LEU A 884 3.97 31.40 1.49
C LEU A 884 3.79 32.83 0.96
N TYR A 885 4.86 33.45 0.46
CA TYR A 885 4.82 34.86 0.02
C TYR A 885 4.11 35.08 -1.30
N LEU A 886 3.77 34.03 -2.04
CA LEU A 886 2.89 34.09 -3.21
C LEU A 886 1.44 33.68 -2.90
N SER A 887 1.12 33.35 -1.65
CA SER A 887 -0.23 32.93 -1.25
C SER A 887 -1.17 34.13 -1.03
N PRO A 888 -2.49 33.92 -1.21
CA PRO A 888 -3.49 34.94 -0.87
C PRO A 888 -3.33 35.43 0.58
N GLY A 889 -3.44 36.74 0.80
CA GLY A 889 -3.26 37.38 2.11
C GLY A 889 -1.83 37.85 2.42
N TYR A 890 -0.86 37.53 1.55
CA TYR A 890 0.54 37.96 1.68
C TYR A 890 0.94 39.07 0.70
N GLU A 891 -0.02 39.71 0.03
CA GLU A 891 0.22 40.67 -1.06
C GLU A 891 1.12 41.84 -0.64
N GLN A 892 0.89 42.41 0.54
CA GLN A 892 1.74 43.50 1.08
C GLN A 892 3.20 43.06 1.28
N TYR A 893 3.42 41.82 1.71
CA TYR A 893 4.76 41.27 1.93
C TYR A 893 5.44 40.95 0.61
N LYS A 894 4.68 40.42 -0.36
CA LYS A 894 5.13 40.24 -1.74
C LYS A 894 5.60 41.55 -2.36
N GLU A 895 4.80 42.62 -2.27
CA GLU A 895 5.17 43.92 -2.80
C GLU A 895 6.48 44.44 -2.18
N ARG A 896 6.64 44.30 -0.86
CA ARG A 896 7.88 44.66 -0.18
C ARG A 896 9.06 43.81 -0.63
N LEU A 897 8.88 42.50 -0.78
CA LEU A 897 9.91 41.59 -1.30
C LEU A 897 10.34 41.96 -2.73
N VAL A 898 9.41 42.34 -3.61
CA VAL A 898 9.75 42.83 -4.96
C VAL A 898 10.56 44.12 -4.89
N GLN A 899 10.22 45.06 -3.99
CA GLN A 899 11.02 46.27 -3.78
C GLN A 899 12.44 45.93 -3.31
N LEU A 900 12.58 45.09 -2.29
CA LEU A 900 13.87 44.67 -1.74
C LEU A 900 14.71 43.88 -2.76
N ALA A 901 14.08 43.04 -3.58
CA ALA A 901 14.74 42.27 -4.62
C ALA A 901 15.37 43.15 -5.71
N ASN A 902 14.78 44.31 -5.98
CA ASN A 902 15.25 45.29 -6.96
C ASN A 902 16.13 46.41 -6.36
N ALA A 903 16.21 46.51 -5.03
CA ALA A 903 17.08 47.47 -4.33
C ALA A 903 18.56 47.02 -4.33
N ASP A 904 19.44 47.94 -3.92
CA ASP A 904 20.85 47.62 -3.67
C ASP A 904 21.00 46.52 -2.61
N ALA A 905 21.94 45.60 -2.83
CA ALA A 905 22.10 44.43 -1.98
C ALA A 905 22.46 44.83 -0.53
N ALA A 906 23.34 45.83 -0.34
CA ALA A 906 23.79 46.21 0.99
C ALA A 906 22.68 46.84 1.85
N SER A 907 21.73 47.54 1.22
CA SER A 907 20.61 48.20 1.93
C SER A 907 19.40 47.31 2.16
N SER A 908 19.26 46.18 1.45
CA SER A 908 18.09 45.30 1.49
C SER A 908 18.32 43.96 2.20
N GLU A 909 19.58 43.55 2.38
CA GLU A 909 19.92 42.20 2.86
C GLU A 909 19.36 41.88 4.26
N GLN A 910 19.46 42.82 5.20
CA GLN A 910 19.01 42.58 6.57
C GLN A 910 17.49 42.35 6.64
N GLU A 911 16.72 43.13 5.89
CA GLU A 911 15.26 42.99 5.87
C GLU A 911 14.83 41.71 5.14
N LEU A 912 15.51 41.33 4.05
CA LEU A 912 15.28 40.04 3.37
C LEU A 912 15.55 38.86 4.30
N ARG A 913 16.62 38.90 5.09
CA ARG A 913 16.88 37.89 6.14
C ARG A 913 15.76 37.87 7.17
N GLY A 914 15.24 39.02 7.56
CA GLY A 914 14.06 39.12 8.41
C GLY A 914 12.84 38.39 7.85
N PHE A 915 12.54 38.56 6.56
CA PHE A 915 11.51 37.80 5.87
C PHE A 915 11.79 36.29 5.86
N VAL A 916 13.05 35.86 5.64
CA VAL A 916 13.40 34.44 5.72
C VAL A 916 13.03 33.84 7.07
N TYR A 917 13.40 34.47 8.19
CA TYR A 917 13.13 33.91 9.52
C TYR A 917 11.64 33.95 9.90
N GLU A 918 10.92 35.02 9.55
CA GLU A 918 9.47 35.05 9.73
C GLU A 918 8.75 34.00 8.89
N GLY A 919 9.23 33.76 7.67
CA GLY A 919 8.68 32.72 6.81
C GLY A 919 8.98 31.30 7.33
N ILE A 920 10.17 31.04 7.88
CA ILE A 920 10.49 29.78 8.58
C ILE A 920 9.56 29.57 9.76
N ARG A 921 9.27 30.63 10.51
CA ARG A 921 8.39 30.61 11.68
C ARG A 921 6.94 30.25 11.31
N LEU A 922 6.43 30.78 10.20
CA LEU A 922 5.04 30.59 9.75
C LEU A 922 4.85 29.34 8.88
N ALA A 923 5.89 28.90 8.17
CA ALA A 923 5.89 27.73 7.30
C ALA A 923 7.15 26.88 7.54
N PRO A 924 7.24 26.18 8.69
CA PRO A 924 8.43 25.44 9.06
C PRO A 924 8.58 24.14 8.26
N ALA A 925 9.80 23.86 7.80
CA ALA A 925 10.15 22.61 7.12
C ALA A 925 10.12 21.36 8.02
N ILE A 926 10.12 21.53 9.35
CA ILE A 926 10.04 20.45 10.35
C ILE A 926 9.00 20.77 11.41
N LEU A 927 8.29 19.75 11.90
CA LEU A 927 7.35 19.90 13.02
C LEU A 927 8.06 20.18 14.34
N GLY A 928 9.20 19.53 14.53
CA GLY A 928 9.88 19.52 15.79
C GLY A 928 11.08 18.60 15.75
N VAL A 929 11.80 18.59 16.85
CA VAL A 929 13.04 17.84 16.99
C VAL A 929 12.76 16.63 17.89
N PRO A 930 12.86 15.39 17.38
CA PRO A 930 12.60 14.21 18.19
C PRO A 930 13.74 13.94 19.18
N ARG A 931 13.37 13.46 20.38
CA ARG A 931 14.26 13.03 21.46
C ARG A 931 13.71 11.75 22.10
N VAL A 932 14.56 11.00 22.77
CA VAL A 932 14.20 9.81 23.56
C VAL A 932 14.55 10.08 25.01
N ALA A 933 13.56 9.93 25.89
CA ALA A 933 13.77 10.11 27.33
C ALA A 933 14.65 8.98 27.88
N SER A 934 15.68 9.32 28.66
CA SER A 934 16.57 8.35 29.31
C SER A 934 16.06 7.85 30.66
N LYS A 935 15.01 8.50 31.19
CA LYS A 935 14.34 8.21 32.46
C LYS A 935 12.89 8.71 32.40
N ASP A 936 12.05 8.22 33.32
CA ASP A 936 10.72 8.79 33.52
C ASP A 936 10.83 10.25 33.98
N ILE A 937 10.10 11.15 33.32
CA ILE A 937 10.14 12.59 33.59
C ILE A 937 8.78 13.23 33.29
N THR A 938 8.40 14.22 34.08
CA THR A 938 7.20 15.03 33.85
C THR A 938 7.62 16.45 33.51
N ILE A 939 7.08 17.00 32.42
CA ILE A 939 7.33 18.36 31.95
C ILE A 939 6.02 19.13 31.95
N ASP A 940 6.04 20.35 32.49
CA ASP A 940 4.92 21.27 32.38
C ASP A 940 4.87 21.89 30.98
N ASP A 941 3.80 21.63 30.22
CA ASP A 941 3.63 22.09 28.84
C ASP A 941 2.64 23.26 28.73
N GLY A 942 2.69 24.17 29.71
CA GLY A 942 1.90 25.40 29.74
C GLY A 942 0.40 25.09 29.78
N ALA A 943 -0.35 25.59 28.79
CA ALA A 943 -1.81 25.40 28.75
C ALA A 943 -2.25 23.93 28.63
N ARG A 944 -1.36 23.04 28.19
CA ARG A 944 -1.61 21.59 28.12
C ARG A 944 -1.38 20.88 29.46
N GLY A 945 -0.81 21.57 30.44
CA GLY A 945 -0.49 21.03 31.76
C GLY A 945 0.69 20.04 31.74
N PRO A 946 0.87 19.27 32.83
CA PRO A 946 1.99 18.34 32.95
C PRO A 946 1.86 17.11 32.04
N ILE A 947 2.88 16.84 31.25
CA ILE A 947 3.01 15.67 30.37
C ILE A 947 4.04 14.72 30.97
N THR A 948 3.67 13.46 31.19
CA THR A 948 4.58 12.42 31.68
C THR A 948 5.17 11.64 30.50
N ILE A 949 6.50 11.60 30.44
CA ILE A 949 7.28 10.93 29.40
C ILE A 949 8.00 9.76 30.05
N LYS A 950 7.84 8.56 29.50
CA LYS A 950 8.43 7.33 30.02
C LYS A 950 9.84 7.09 29.49
N SER A 951 10.66 6.38 30.27
CA SER A 951 11.99 5.95 29.83
C SER A 951 11.92 5.15 28.52
N GLY A 952 12.71 5.58 27.53
CA GLY A 952 12.75 5.04 26.18
C GLY A 952 11.58 5.46 25.30
N GLN A 953 10.72 6.39 25.74
CA GLN A 953 9.66 6.96 24.91
C GLN A 953 10.21 8.12 24.07
N THR A 954 9.74 8.21 22.82
CA THR A 954 10.07 9.33 21.93
C THR A 954 9.19 10.54 22.27
N VAL A 955 9.82 11.69 22.49
CA VAL A 955 9.17 12.98 22.62
C VAL A 955 9.55 13.88 21.44
N LEU A 956 8.56 14.52 20.82
CA LEU A 956 8.74 15.50 19.78
C LEU A 956 8.68 16.91 20.39
N ALA A 957 9.82 17.61 20.40
CA ALA A 957 9.89 19.00 20.82
C ALA A 957 9.39 19.89 19.67
N ALA A 958 8.13 20.32 19.73
CA ALA A 958 7.41 20.92 18.59
C ALA A 958 7.82 22.37 18.33
N THR A 959 8.90 22.58 17.57
CA THR A 959 9.34 23.93 17.19
C THR A 959 8.32 24.67 16.32
N SER A 960 7.45 23.94 15.60
CA SER A 960 6.40 24.55 14.78
C SER A 960 5.34 25.28 15.59
N THR A 961 5.02 24.83 16.80
CA THR A 961 4.04 25.50 17.67
C THR A 961 4.65 26.71 18.38
N VAL A 962 5.94 26.62 18.75
CA VAL A 962 6.67 27.73 19.38
C VAL A 962 6.73 28.96 18.47
N GLY A 963 6.80 28.77 17.15
CA GLY A 963 6.75 29.87 16.18
C GLY A 963 5.46 30.70 16.23
N LEU A 964 4.39 30.16 16.80
CA LEU A 964 3.10 30.84 16.96
C LEU A 964 2.80 31.23 18.41
N ASP A 965 3.75 31.03 19.33
CA ASP A 965 3.60 31.40 20.74
C ASP A 965 3.65 32.92 20.91
N ALA A 966 2.50 33.52 21.22
CA ALA A 966 2.36 34.96 21.40
C ALA A 966 3.21 35.55 22.55
N THR A 967 3.66 34.71 23.49
CA THR A 967 4.55 35.13 24.58
C THR A 967 5.99 35.34 24.13
N ILE A 968 6.38 34.69 23.02
CA ILE A 968 7.71 34.80 22.40
C ILE A 968 7.65 35.73 21.19
N PHE A 969 6.60 35.60 20.37
CA PHE A 969 6.38 36.39 19.15
C PHE A 969 5.09 37.20 19.27
N PRO A 970 5.15 38.47 19.73
CA PRO A 970 3.98 39.35 19.74
C PRO A 970 3.36 39.48 18.34
N GLU A 971 2.03 39.40 18.23
CA GLU A 971 1.31 39.29 16.95
C GLU A 971 1.82 38.12 16.07
N PRO A 972 1.71 36.87 16.56
CA PRO A 972 2.38 35.72 15.96
C PRO A 972 1.91 35.41 14.54
N GLU A 973 0.71 35.79 14.13
CA GLU A 973 0.21 35.53 12.77
C GLU A 973 0.72 36.54 11.73
N LYS A 974 1.32 37.66 12.15
CA LYS A 974 1.82 38.71 11.25
C LYS A 974 3.32 38.54 10.98
N VAL A 975 3.72 38.83 9.75
CA VAL A 975 5.14 38.89 9.35
C VAL A 975 5.72 40.23 9.81
N ASN A 976 6.75 40.17 10.65
CA ASN A 976 7.55 41.32 11.06
C ASN A 976 9.04 41.03 10.81
N PRO A 977 9.60 41.50 9.67
CA PRO A 977 11.00 41.24 9.32
C PRO A 977 12.01 42.01 10.19
N THR A 978 11.54 42.86 11.11
CA THR A 978 12.40 43.70 11.97
C THR A 978 12.64 43.12 13.36
N ARG A 979 12.05 41.96 13.70
CA ARG A 979 12.29 41.34 15.01
C ARG A 979 13.77 41.03 15.21
N PRO A 980 14.29 41.16 16.44
CA PRO A 980 15.64 40.74 16.78
C PRO A 980 15.92 39.29 16.35
N LEU A 981 17.05 39.07 15.67
CA LEU A 981 17.44 37.72 15.23
C LEU A 981 17.58 36.71 16.39
N ALA A 982 17.85 37.20 17.60
CA ALA A 982 17.95 36.38 18.80
C ALA A 982 16.63 35.70 19.18
N ASP A 983 15.47 36.27 18.82
CA ASP A 983 14.16 35.73 19.18
C ASP A 983 13.88 34.42 18.43
N TYR A 984 14.46 34.25 17.25
CA TYR A 984 14.36 33.03 16.45
C TYR A 984 15.29 31.89 16.91
N ALA A 985 16.11 32.13 17.95
CA ALA A 985 17.07 31.14 18.43
C ALA A 985 16.42 29.81 18.86
N VAL A 986 15.14 29.83 19.30
CA VAL A 986 14.38 28.63 19.66
C VAL A 986 13.84 27.85 18.45
N LEU A 987 13.73 28.50 17.29
CA LEU A 987 13.35 27.85 16.03
C LEU A 987 14.54 27.16 15.37
N GLY A 988 15.75 27.58 15.74
CA GLY A 988 17.02 26.95 15.39
C GLY A 988 17.74 26.29 16.56
N SER A 989 17.08 26.10 17.72
CA SER A 989 17.74 25.57 18.91
C SER A 989 18.10 24.10 18.69
N GLY A 990 19.40 23.87 18.60
CA GLY A 990 20.04 22.62 18.22
C GLY A 990 21.52 22.87 17.91
N LEU A 991 22.24 21.78 17.61
CA LEU A 991 23.71 21.68 17.58
C LEU A 991 24.45 22.49 16.48
N ASN A 992 23.77 23.34 15.70
CA ASN A 992 24.35 24.13 14.59
C ASN A 992 23.94 25.61 14.60
N SER A 993 23.46 26.14 15.73
CA SER A 993 22.81 27.46 15.82
C SER A 993 23.62 28.62 15.22
N CYS A 994 24.96 28.60 15.29
CA CYS A 994 25.81 29.67 14.74
C CYS A 994 26.21 29.51 13.26
N PHE A 995 26.40 28.29 12.75
CA PHE A 995 26.76 28.05 11.34
C PHE A 995 25.51 27.97 10.45
N GLY A 996 24.50 27.23 10.90
CA GLY A 996 23.22 27.11 10.21
C GLY A 996 22.53 28.46 10.03
N SER A 997 22.54 29.33 11.03
CA SER A 997 21.93 30.66 10.92
C SER A 997 22.60 31.55 9.87
N LYS A 998 23.93 31.53 9.76
CA LYS A 998 24.68 32.31 8.75
C LYS A 998 24.41 31.82 7.32
N LEU A 999 24.44 30.50 7.11
CA LEU A 999 24.22 29.89 5.80
C LEU A 999 22.75 29.99 5.36
N ILE A 1000 21.80 29.57 6.21
CA ILE A 1000 20.36 29.54 5.89
C ILE A 1000 19.86 30.96 5.58
N GLY A 1001 20.22 31.93 6.42
CA GLY A 1001 19.82 33.32 6.23
C GLY A 1001 20.28 33.88 4.89
N ALA A 1002 21.58 33.73 4.56
CA ALA A 1002 22.15 34.24 3.32
C ALA A 1002 21.61 33.50 2.07
N ALA A 1003 21.57 32.17 2.11
CA ALA A 1003 21.11 31.35 0.98
C ALA A 1003 19.63 31.60 0.64
N LEU A 1004 18.75 31.57 1.64
CA LEU A 1004 17.31 31.76 1.42
C LEU A 1004 16.95 33.22 1.13
N ALA A 1005 17.74 34.20 1.62
CA ALA A 1005 17.57 35.59 1.21
C ALA A 1005 17.88 35.76 -0.28
N SER A 1006 18.92 35.10 -0.80
CA SER A 1006 19.18 35.02 -2.24
C SER A 1006 18.06 34.32 -3.01
N VAL A 1007 17.45 33.27 -2.46
CA VAL A 1007 16.27 32.62 -3.05
C VAL A 1007 15.12 33.59 -3.22
N LEU A 1008 14.73 34.29 -2.15
CA LEU A 1008 13.69 35.31 -2.23
C LEU A 1008 14.07 36.42 -3.20
N ARG A 1009 15.31 36.92 -3.14
CA ARG A 1009 15.78 37.99 -4.02
C ARG A 1009 15.64 37.64 -5.50
N GLU A 1010 16.13 36.48 -5.95
CA GLU A 1010 16.10 36.15 -7.38
C GLU A 1010 14.70 35.77 -7.87
N VAL A 1011 13.86 35.14 -7.03
CA VAL A 1011 12.48 34.81 -7.41
C VAL A 1011 11.61 36.07 -7.50
N PHE A 1012 11.66 36.96 -6.50
CA PHE A 1012 10.85 38.18 -6.48
C PHE A 1012 11.41 39.30 -7.37
N ARG A 1013 12.59 39.11 -7.96
CA ARG A 1013 13.11 39.95 -9.06
C ARG A 1013 12.46 39.60 -10.40
N LEU A 1014 11.86 38.41 -10.55
CA LEU A 1014 11.14 38.05 -11.77
C LEU A 1014 9.92 38.95 -11.96
N LYS A 1015 9.83 39.56 -13.15
CA LYS A 1015 8.79 40.54 -13.49
C LYS A 1015 7.41 39.90 -13.41
N ASN A 1016 6.50 40.49 -12.64
CA ASN A 1016 5.13 39.99 -12.45
C ASN A 1016 5.04 38.51 -12.04
N VAL A 1017 5.98 38.05 -11.19
CA VAL A 1017 5.98 36.68 -10.68
C VAL A 1017 4.70 36.34 -9.92
N ARG A 1018 4.15 35.16 -10.19
CA ARG A 1018 2.92 34.64 -9.60
C ARG A 1018 2.87 33.12 -9.71
N LYS A 1019 2.05 32.48 -8.88
CA LYS A 1019 1.71 31.05 -9.03
C LYS A 1019 1.00 30.83 -10.36
N ALA A 1020 1.28 29.71 -11.03
CA ALA A 1020 0.53 29.32 -12.21
C ALA A 1020 -0.96 29.10 -11.89
N ALA A 1021 -1.85 29.30 -12.85
CA ALA A 1021 -3.27 29.07 -12.64
C ALA A 1021 -3.58 27.58 -12.39
N GLY A 1022 -4.54 27.30 -11.52
CA GLY A 1022 -4.98 25.94 -11.21
C GLY A 1022 -3.98 25.15 -10.36
N LYS A 1023 -3.98 23.83 -10.51
CA LYS A 1023 -3.24 22.91 -9.64
C LYS A 1023 -1.72 23.07 -9.73
N LEU A 1024 -1.20 23.42 -10.91
CA LEU A 1024 0.25 23.57 -11.13
C LEU A 1024 0.90 24.64 -10.24
N GLY A 1025 0.14 25.67 -9.85
CA GLY A 1025 0.63 26.73 -8.97
C GLY A 1025 0.40 26.47 -7.47
N ASN A 1026 -0.04 25.28 -7.07
CA ASN A 1026 -0.35 24.98 -5.67
C ASN A 1026 0.23 23.63 -5.26
N PHE A 1027 0.71 23.54 -4.02
CA PHE A 1027 1.01 22.24 -3.43
C PHE A 1027 -0.27 21.45 -3.19
N THR A 1028 -0.27 20.20 -3.62
CA THR A 1028 -1.32 19.24 -3.24
C THR A 1028 -0.86 18.51 -1.99
N VAL A 1029 -1.65 18.56 -0.91
CA VAL A 1029 -1.21 18.08 0.41
C VAL A 1029 -2.20 17.12 1.07
N SER A 1030 -1.67 16.11 1.75
CA SER A 1030 -2.40 15.34 2.77
C SER A 1030 -1.92 15.77 4.16
N ASN A 1031 -2.81 15.68 5.15
CA ASN A 1031 -2.47 15.99 6.54
C ASN A 1031 -2.36 14.70 7.34
N ILE A 1032 -1.24 14.53 8.04
CA ILE A 1032 -1.09 13.45 9.02
C ILE A 1032 -0.97 14.03 10.41
N GLU A 1033 -1.53 13.34 11.39
CA GLU A 1033 -1.45 13.72 12.79
C GLU A 1033 -0.35 12.91 13.49
N VAL A 1034 0.59 13.60 14.11
CA VAL A 1034 1.70 13.00 14.86
C VAL A 1034 1.72 13.61 16.25
N ALA A 1035 1.36 12.82 17.26
CA ALA A 1035 1.35 13.24 18.67
C ALA A 1035 0.57 14.56 18.91
N GLY A 1036 -0.60 14.72 18.26
CA GLY A 1036 -1.43 15.93 18.36
C GLY A 1036 -0.93 17.13 17.54
N LEU A 1037 -0.02 16.92 16.59
CA LEU A 1037 0.46 17.94 15.65
C LEU A 1037 0.07 17.57 14.22
N HIS A 1038 -0.33 18.55 13.43
CA HIS A 1038 -0.62 18.34 12.01
C HIS A 1038 0.63 18.55 11.16
N TRP A 1039 1.03 17.52 10.42
CA TRP A 1039 2.08 17.56 9.43
C TRP A 1039 1.51 17.51 8.02
N LYS A 1040 1.99 18.40 7.16
CA LYS A 1040 1.68 18.36 5.73
C LYS A 1040 2.62 17.39 5.03
N GLN A 1041 2.06 16.41 4.34
CA GLN A 1041 2.74 15.65 3.30
C GLN A 1041 2.31 16.21 1.94
N TYR A 1042 3.18 16.09 0.96
CA TYR A 1042 3.02 16.63 -0.39
C TYR A 1042 2.81 15.50 -1.37
N LEU A 1043 2.02 15.70 -2.42
CA LEU A 1043 1.93 14.73 -3.50
C LEU A 1043 2.95 15.01 -4.59
N ASP A 1044 3.67 13.97 -5.01
CA ASP A 1044 4.58 14.02 -6.16
C ASP A 1044 3.82 13.92 -7.51
N ASP A 1045 4.56 13.96 -8.62
CA ASP A 1045 4.00 13.86 -9.98
C ASP A 1045 3.26 12.52 -10.24
N ASN A 1046 3.43 11.52 -9.38
CA ASN A 1046 2.77 10.23 -9.42
C ASN A 1046 1.67 10.09 -8.33
N ALA A 1047 1.28 11.20 -7.71
CA ALA A 1047 0.34 11.27 -6.59
C ALA A 1047 0.77 10.47 -5.34
N LYS A 1048 2.07 10.17 -5.19
CA LYS A 1048 2.62 9.52 -4.00
C LYS A 1048 2.93 10.56 -2.93
N GLU A 1049 2.74 10.17 -1.68
CA GLU A 1049 3.06 11.03 -0.54
C GLU A 1049 4.57 11.19 -0.39
N SER A 1050 4.99 12.44 -0.28
CA SER A 1050 6.35 12.89 -0.09
C SER A 1050 6.42 13.80 1.15
N PRO A 1051 7.44 13.66 2.01
CA PRO A 1051 7.61 14.53 3.17
C PRO A 1051 8.06 15.95 2.80
N VAL A 1052 8.42 16.20 1.53
CA VAL A 1052 8.85 17.50 1.01
C VAL A 1052 8.16 17.81 -0.33
N PRO A 1053 7.95 19.09 -0.69
CA PRO A 1053 7.41 19.47 -1.98
C PRO A 1053 8.35 19.08 -3.13
N THR A 1054 7.78 18.60 -4.23
CA THR A 1054 8.55 18.18 -5.41
C THR A 1054 8.36 19.10 -6.63
N SER A 1055 7.24 19.82 -6.70
CA SER A 1055 6.88 20.71 -7.82
C SER A 1055 6.11 21.94 -7.36
N LEU A 1056 6.37 23.08 -7.99
CA LEU A 1056 5.54 24.28 -7.95
C LEU A 1056 5.80 25.10 -9.21
N THR A 1057 4.78 25.32 -10.02
CA THR A 1057 4.92 26.10 -11.25
C THR A 1057 4.63 27.58 -11.00
N LEU A 1058 5.58 28.44 -11.37
CA LEU A 1058 5.45 29.89 -11.38
C LEU A 1058 5.31 30.42 -12.81
N GLU A 1059 4.55 31.48 -12.97
CA GLU A 1059 4.51 32.30 -14.18
C GLU A 1059 5.13 33.67 -13.92
N TYR A 1060 5.78 34.22 -14.94
CA TYR A 1060 6.33 35.57 -14.93
C TYR A 1060 6.42 36.12 -16.35
N ASP A 1061 6.70 37.42 -16.49
CA ASP A 1061 6.71 38.11 -17.78
C ASP A 1061 8.15 38.33 -18.27
N ALA A 1062 8.30 38.47 -19.59
CA ALA A 1062 9.57 38.68 -20.26
C ALA A 1062 10.26 40.01 -19.91
#